data_AF-A0A949E464-F1
#
_entry.id   AF-A0A949E464-F1
#
_cell.length_a   1.000
_cell.length_b   1.000
_cell.length_c   1.000
_cell.angle_alpha   90.00
_cell.angle_beta   90.00
_cell.angle_gamma   90.00
#
_symmetry.space_group_name_H-M   'P 1'
#
loop_
_entity.id
_entity.type
_entity.pdbx_description
1 polymer ?
#
loop_
_entity_poly.entity_id
_entity_poly.type
_entity_poly.pdbx_seq_one_letter_code
_entity_poly.pdbx_strand_id
1 'polypeptide(L)'
;MSHRYTMILIFSLPCLLLFGFVPASQADDRYWTGTTGDWSTPANWGGTEPTSSDDAYICDGGTAKLTQLDETCFNLYLGGSGNEKSSTVEMTDGALNVGWKTLVGSLGTGTFSQSGGINSTENLSLGCDAGCEGTYNLSGGELSSDYLFIGNKGIGTFVQSGGTNFTKEETWLGVQHGTGTYTQSGGTNETRLLYLGTLSGNGTYNLSGTGQLISDSCTLGSSLSSGTFNQSGGRHITNTLRLSNGGSGVYNLSGGELVVGTPGGTESELLVGDKASGKFFQTGGSNTIHGTLYVSQEGTGMYSLSGTSQLYANMEMIGDTSSGRIGTFTQTGGTNETNTLQIPFGTYTLQGGTLVVSSIVASDLYAIFNFGGGTLKANGNLNTTLPMTLTGAGGDANVDTNGYAVTLAGWLYGSGGLNKLGAGTLTLASANTYTGNTTISAGTIKLGSAASLASGAIDVADGATFDVSEVSGGYNLAAGKTLKGGGTVRGNVTIGGVHAPGNSTGIQTVEGDYNMLGELQIELAGTTPGSGYDQVLLSGSGDYNATLGGTLSLDWTGFGDSSEETQLWIVQNDTNGILTGRVRQLRQRLVAGRPRRPGVVDLVRGRRRGRRLKRRQRRADKSRARAIDAGAHRHRGHRSVGPRPAPAEPRGAVMLRRQYGRQIGRCFRPAWKLTSNVNFAPGLPRANAHGLAHGEPRGQRERGSKRGLRLAVKWPSAVLRRSRARALC
;
A
#
# COMPACT_ATOMS: atom_id res chain seq x y z
N MET A 1 -26.17 2.99 24.38
CA MET A 1 -27.00 2.49 25.52
C MET A 1 -27.52 1.10 25.16
N SER A 2 -27.72 0.21 26.13
CA SER A 2 -28.08 -1.20 25.87
C SER A 2 -29.54 -1.37 25.43
N HIS A 3 -29.78 -1.94 24.26
CA HIS A 3 -31.03 -2.64 23.92
C HIS A 3 -30.70 -4.07 23.47
N ARG A 4 -30.83 -5.03 24.40
CA ARG A 4 -30.72 -6.46 24.11
C ARG A 4 -32.07 -6.97 23.62
N TYR A 5 -32.24 -7.10 22.30
CA TYR A 5 -33.35 -7.87 21.75
C TYR A 5 -33.00 -9.37 21.76
N THR A 6 -33.21 -10.01 22.91
CA THR A 6 -33.24 -11.48 23.00
C THR A 6 -34.59 -11.97 22.50
N MET A 7 -34.77 -12.06 21.18
CA MET A 7 -36.01 -12.55 20.58
C MET A 7 -36.08 -14.08 20.71
N ILE A 8 -36.84 -14.55 21.69
CA ILE A 8 -37.07 -15.99 21.91
C ILE A 8 -38.08 -16.47 20.88
N LEU A 9 -37.64 -17.34 19.95
CA LEU A 9 -38.51 -18.10 19.06
C LEU A 9 -39.35 -19.09 19.87
N ILE A 10 -40.59 -18.71 20.18
CA ILE A 10 -41.61 -19.64 20.71
C ILE A 10 -42.42 -20.16 19.52
N PHE A 11 -42.12 -21.39 19.08
CA PHE A 11 -43.04 -22.15 18.26
C PHE A 11 -44.24 -22.58 19.11
N SER A 12 -45.40 -21.97 18.89
CA SER A 12 -46.65 -22.38 19.51
C SER A 12 -47.19 -23.65 18.84
N LEU A 13 -47.24 -24.76 19.58
CA LEU A 13 -48.19 -25.83 19.25
C LEU A 13 -49.63 -25.29 19.36
N PRO A 14 -50.58 -25.73 18.52
CA PRO A 14 -51.97 -25.31 18.62
C PRO A 14 -52.60 -25.94 19.87
N CYS A 15 -52.96 -25.11 20.85
CA CYS A 15 -53.79 -25.54 21.98
C CYS A 15 -55.24 -25.14 21.72
N LEU A 16 -56.13 -26.12 21.81
CA LEU A 16 -57.55 -26.03 21.47
C LEU A 16 -58.31 -25.13 22.48
N LEU A 17 -58.87 -24.01 22.03
CA LEU A 17 -59.81 -23.20 22.81
C LEU A 17 -60.96 -22.67 21.94
N LEU A 18 -62.16 -23.21 22.17
CA LEU A 18 -63.40 -22.74 21.57
C LEU A 18 -63.78 -21.36 22.13
N PHE A 19 -63.82 -20.34 21.26
CA PHE A 19 -64.71 -19.19 21.42
C PHE A 19 -65.33 -18.83 20.07
N GLY A 20 -66.63 -18.55 20.08
CA GLY A 20 -67.45 -18.52 18.87
C GLY A 20 -67.17 -17.34 17.95
N PHE A 21 -66.32 -17.54 16.95
CA PHE A 21 -66.54 -16.94 15.64
C PHE A 21 -67.61 -17.75 14.90
N VAL A 22 -68.53 -17.07 14.23
CA VAL A 22 -69.26 -17.69 13.12
C VAL A 22 -68.20 -18.06 12.09
N PRO A 23 -68.05 -19.34 11.69
CA PRO A 23 -67.14 -19.66 10.61
C PRO A 23 -67.65 -18.93 9.36
N ALA A 24 -66.81 -18.08 8.77
CA ALA A 24 -66.88 -17.92 7.33
C ALA A 24 -66.79 -19.35 6.78
N SER A 25 -67.76 -19.76 5.95
CA SER A 25 -67.73 -21.08 5.33
C SER A 25 -66.39 -21.22 4.64
N GLN A 26 -65.54 -22.13 5.13
CA GLN A 26 -64.31 -22.49 4.44
C GLN A 26 -64.73 -22.94 3.04
N ALA A 27 -64.34 -22.16 2.04
CA ALA A 27 -64.80 -22.36 0.68
C ALA A 27 -64.14 -23.62 0.10
N ASP A 28 -64.74 -24.20 -0.94
CA ASP A 28 -64.29 -25.49 -1.47
C ASP A 28 -62.87 -25.37 -2.07
N ASP A 29 -61.93 -26.19 -1.56
CA ASP A 29 -60.58 -26.35 -2.10
C ASP A 29 -60.62 -26.73 -3.59
N ARG A 30 -59.82 -26.04 -4.41
CA ARG A 30 -59.80 -26.20 -5.87
C ARG A 30 -58.60 -27.00 -6.33
N TYR A 31 -58.87 -28.11 -7.00
CA TYR A 31 -57.83 -28.96 -7.57
C TYR A 31 -57.80 -28.77 -9.09
N TRP A 32 -56.61 -28.47 -9.60
CA TRP A 32 -56.36 -28.45 -11.03
C TRP A 32 -56.46 -29.86 -11.62
N THR A 33 -57.11 -29.97 -12.77
CA THR A 33 -57.35 -31.24 -13.49
C THR A 33 -56.96 -31.17 -14.97
N GLY A 34 -56.40 -30.05 -15.42
CA GLY A 34 -56.03 -29.81 -16.82
C GLY A 34 -54.57 -30.17 -17.12
N THR A 35 -54.28 -30.77 -18.27
CA THR A 35 -52.87 -30.99 -18.69
C THR A 35 -52.16 -29.66 -19.00
N THR A 36 -52.83 -28.76 -19.73
CA THR A 36 -52.41 -27.37 -19.93
C THR A 36 -53.65 -26.55 -20.26
N GLY A 37 -53.88 -25.43 -19.60
CA GLY A 37 -55.10 -24.64 -19.78
C GLY A 37 -55.05 -23.27 -19.14
N ASP A 38 -56.02 -22.42 -19.48
CA ASP A 38 -56.19 -21.08 -18.91
C ASP A 38 -56.76 -21.17 -17.49
N TRP A 39 -56.31 -20.30 -16.58
CA TRP A 39 -56.73 -20.31 -15.17
C TRP A 39 -58.23 -20.05 -15.05
N SER A 40 -58.73 -19.02 -15.73
CA SER A 40 -60.14 -18.61 -15.77
C SER A 40 -61.03 -19.50 -16.66
N THR A 41 -60.64 -20.76 -16.87
CA THR A 41 -61.50 -21.80 -17.45
C THR A 41 -61.98 -22.75 -16.34
N PRO A 42 -63.26 -22.65 -15.90
CA PRO A 42 -63.80 -23.42 -14.77
C PRO A 42 -63.63 -24.95 -14.87
N ALA A 43 -63.60 -25.49 -16.09
CA ALA A 43 -63.41 -26.92 -16.34
C ALA A 43 -62.02 -27.44 -15.90
N ASN A 44 -61.00 -26.58 -15.85
CA ASN A 44 -59.66 -26.93 -15.37
C ASN A 44 -59.60 -27.06 -13.84
N TRP A 45 -60.63 -26.60 -13.12
CA TRP A 45 -60.77 -26.61 -11.67
C TRP A 45 -61.92 -27.51 -11.18
N GLY A 46 -62.38 -28.44 -12.03
CA GLY A 46 -63.48 -29.35 -11.70
C GLY A 46 -64.90 -28.75 -11.74
N GLY A 47 -65.06 -27.47 -12.14
CA GLY A 47 -66.38 -26.90 -12.44
C GLY A 47 -66.55 -25.40 -12.14
N THR A 48 -65.77 -24.85 -11.21
CA THR A 48 -65.75 -23.40 -10.88
C THR A 48 -64.32 -22.96 -10.58
N GLU A 49 -64.01 -21.73 -10.96
CA GLU A 49 -62.70 -21.08 -10.75
C GLU A 49 -62.45 -20.80 -9.25
N PRO A 50 -61.17 -20.75 -8.80
CA PRO A 50 -60.82 -20.29 -7.46
C PRO A 50 -61.26 -18.84 -7.24
N THR A 51 -61.75 -18.59 -6.03
CA THR A 51 -62.04 -17.24 -5.54
C THR A 51 -61.08 -16.85 -4.41
N SER A 52 -61.08 -15.60 -3.96
CA SER A 52 -60.18 -15.12 -2.89
C SER A 52 -60.36 -15.81 -1.52
N SER A 53 -61.35 -16.70 -1.37
CA SER A 53 -61.54 -17.58 -0.20
C SER A 53 -61.10 -19.02 -0.40
N ASP A 54 -60.73 -19.42 -1.62
CA ASP A 54 -60.48 -20.81 -1.99
C ASP A 54 -58.97 -21.11 -2.01
N ASP A 55 -58.57 -22.31 -1.55
CA ASP A 55 -57.19 -22.81 -1.73
C ASP A 55 -57.06 -23.44 -3.13
N ALA A 56 -56.08 -23.00 -3.92
CA ALA A 56 -55.82 -23.47 -5.28
C ALA A 56 -54.62 -24.44 -5.32
N TYR A 57 -54.86 -25.67 -5.76
CA TYR A 57 -53.87 -26.75 -5.80
C TYR A 57 -53.59 -27.20 -7.25
N ILE A 58 -52.37 -26.95 -7.71
CA ILE A 58 -51.87 -27.45 -8.99
C ILE A 58 -50.81 -28.52 -8.69
N CYS A 59 -51.27 -29.76 -8.55
CA CYS A 59 -50.48 -30.89 -8.03
C CYS A 59 -50.49 -32.12 -8.96
N ASP A 60 -51.14 -32.02 -10.12
CA ASP A 60 -51.40 -33.11 -11.07
C ASP A 60 -50.45 -33.10 -12.29
N GLY A 61 -49.42 -32.25 -12.25
CA GLY A 61 -48.48 -31.99 -13.36
C GLY A 61 -49.00 -31.05 -14.45
N GLY A 62 -50.15 -30.44 -14.25
CA GLY A 62 -50.72 -29.47 -15.17
C GLY A 62 -49.88 -28.21 -15.32
N THR A 63 -50.16 -27.48 -16.40
CA THR A 63 -49.69 -26.10 -16.61
C THR A 63 -50.87 -25.15 -16.63
N ALA A 64 -51.01 -24.32 -15.60
CA ALA A 64 -52.00 -23.25 -15.56
C ALA A 64 -51.42 -21.98 -16.20
N LYS A 65 -52.14 -21.38 -17.15
CA LYS A 65 -51.78 -20.12 -17.78
C LYS A 65 -52.56 -18.98 -17.16
N LEU A 66 -51.88 -17.86 -16.90
CA LEU A 66 -52.45 -16.63 -16.37
C LEU A 66 -52.33 -15.53 -17.42
N THR A 67 -53.48 -14.99 -17.82
CA THR A 67 -53.59 -13.92 -18.83
C THR A 67 -54.62 -12.83 -18.50
N GLN A 68 -55.51 -13.06 -17.52
CA GLN A 68 -56.57 -12.10 -17.15
C GLN A 68 -56.23 -11.31 -15.88
N LEU A 69 -56.98 -10.23 -15.63
CA LEU A 69 -56.64 -9.21 -14.61
C LEU A 69 -57.23 -9.47 -13.21
N ASP A 70 -58.18 -10.38 -13.07
CA ASP A 70 -58.99 -10.54 -11.85
C ASP A 70 -58.74 -11.90 -11.14
N GLU A 71 -57.65 -12.61 -11.48
CA GLU A 71 -57.37 -13.96 -11.00
C GLU A 71 -56.99 -13.95 -9.51
N THR A 72 -57.60 -14.82 -8.69
CA THR A 72 -57.36 -14.81 -7.24
C THR A 72 -57.54 -16.17 -6.57
N CYS A 73 -56.83 -16.39 -5.47
CA CYS A 73 -57.06 -17.48 -4.52
C CYS A 73 -56.64 -17.06 -3.10
N PHE A 74 -56.98 -17.81 -2.06
CA PHE A 74 -56.46 -17.57 -0.71
C PHE A 74 -55.03 -18.11 -0.56
N ASN A 75 -54.81 -19.38 -0.92
CA ASN A 75 -53.50 -20.00 -1.02
C ASN A 75 -53.28 -20.59 -2.42
N LEU A 76 -52.03 -20.63 -2.88
CA LEU A 76 -51.63 -21.33 -4.11
C LEU A 76 -50.56 -22.38 -3.78
N TYR A 77 -50.82 -23.64 -4.09
CA TYR A 77 -49.89 -24.76 -3.94
C TYR A 77 -49.52 -25.31 -5.33
N LEU A 78 -48.22 -25.44 -5.59
CA LEU A 78 -47.69 -25.91 -6.87
C LEU A 78 -46.72 -27.08 -6.66
N GLY A 79 -47.07 -28.25 -7.18
CA GLY A 79 -46.30 -29.51 -7.08
C GLY A 79 -47.05 -30.62 -6.35
N GLY A 80 -46.89 -31.87 -6.80
CA GLY A 80 -47.51 -33.06 -6.21
C GLY A 80 -46.52 -34.17 -5.79
N SER A 81 -46.92 -34.98 -4.80
CA SER A 81 -46.12 -36.08 -4.27
C SER A 81 -46.17 -37.34 -5.16
N GLY A 82 -45.02 -37.90 -5.52
CA GLY A 82 -44.93 -39.21 -6.19
C GLY A 82 -43.88 -39.25 -7.28
N ASN A 83 -43.98 -40.26 -8.16
CA ASN A 83 -43.08 -40.45 -9.30
C ASN A 83 -43.36 -39.50 -10.48
N GLU A 84 -44.47 -38.76 -10.40
CA GLU A 84 -44.96 -37.78 -11.35
C GLU A 84 -45.68 -36.69 -10.50
N LYS A 85 -45.66 -35.37 -10.77
CA LYS A 85 -45.16 -34.58 -11.92
C LYS A 85 -44.80 -33.15 -11.46
N SER A 86 -43.84 -32.52 -12.15
CA SER A 86 -43.57 -31.09 -11.99
C SER A 86 -44.78 -30.27 -12.45
N SER A 87 -45.37 -29.49 -11.55
CA SER A 87 -46.53 -28.66 -11.87
C SER A 87 -46.10 -27.22 -12.18
N THR A 88 -46.75 -26.57 -13.15
CA THR A 88 -46.28 -25.29 -13.71
C THR A 88 -47.35 -24.20 -13.70
N VAL A 89 -46.93 -22.96 -13.46
CA VAL A 89 -47.72 -21.76 -13.76
C VAL A 89 -46.96 -20.92 -14.79
N GLU A 90 -47.65 -20.51 -15.87
CA GLU A 90 -47.12 -19.60 -16.89
C GLU A 90 -47.92 -18.28 -16.87
N MET A 91 -47.27 -17.19 -16.44
CA MET A 91 -47.84 -15.86 -16.45
C MET A 91 -47.17 -14.99 -17.52
N THR A 92 -47.95 -14.57 -18.51
CA THR A 92 -47.47 -13.75 -19.64
C THR A 92 -48.06 -12.34 -19.63
N ASP A 93 -49.23 -12.16 -19.02
CA ASP A 93 -49.90 -10.88 -18.79
C ASP A 93 -50.88 -11.05 -17.60
N GLY A 94 -51.71 -10.05 -17.33
CA GLY A 94 -52.79 -10.14 -16.34
C GLY A 94 -52.33 -9.83 -14.92
N ALA A 95 -53.14 -10.22 -13.93
CA ALA A 95 -52.80 -10.11 -12.52
C ALA A 95 -53.33 -11.31 -11.73
N LEU A 96 -52.50 -11.80 -10.79
CA LEU A 96 -52.85 -12.83 -9.82
C LEU A 96 -52.70 -12.24 -8.42
N ASN A 97 -53.74 -12.34 -7.60
CA ASN A 97 -53.70 -11.94 -6.20
C ASN A 97 -53.98 -13.14 -5.27
N VAL A 98 -52.93 -13.63 -4.62
CA VAL A 98 -52.96 -14.71 -3.63
C VAL A 98 -53.06 -14.12 -2.22
N GLY A 99 -54.14 -14.43 -1.52
CA GLY A 99 -54.51 -13.77 -0.26
C GLY A 99 -53.51 -13.96 0.90
N TRP A 100 -52.80 -15.10 0.96
CA TRP A 100 -51.90 -15.38 2.08
C TRP A 100 -50.57 -16.07 1.70
N LYS A 101 -50.57 -17.19 0.97
CA LYS A 101 -49.30 -17.84 0.61
C LYS A 101 -49.29 -18.52 -0.75
N THR A 102 -48.15 -18.44 -1.41
CA THR A 102 -47.81 -19.16 -2.62
C THR A 102 -46.67 -20.13 -2.32
N LEU A 103 -46.94 -21.44 -2.32
CA LEU A 103 -45.94 -22.47 -2.09
C LEU A 103 -45.60 -23.17 -3.42
N VAL A 104 -44.38 -22.95 -3.91
CA VAL A 104 -43.87 -23.57 -5.14
C VAL A 104 -42.92 -24.70 -4.76
N GLY A 105 -43.22 -25.93 -5.18
CA GLY A 105 -42.52 -27.12 -4.72
C GLY A 105 -42.84 -27.43 -3.25
N SER A 106 -44.12 -27.54 -2.91
CA SER A 106 -44.56 -27.91 -1.54
C SER A 106 -44.64 -29.42 -1.31
N LEU A 107 -44.91 -30.17 -2.38
CA LEU A 107 -44.90 -31.63 -2.40
C LEU A 107 -44.22 -32.02 -3.71
N GLY A 108 -42.96 -32.46 -3.70
CA GLY A 108 -42.22 -32.71 -4.95
C GLY A 108 -41.79 -31.41 -5.65
N THR A 109 -42.05 -31.28 -6.94
CA THR A 109 -41.48 -30.21 -7.79
C THR A 109 -42.51 -29.24 -8.36
N GLY A 110 -42.21 -27.93 -8.36
CA GLY A 110 -43.08 -26.89 -8.90
C GLY A 110 -42.30 -25.75 -9.57
N THR A 111 -42.87 -25.15 -10.63
CA THR A 111 -42.24 -24.03 -11.37
C THR A 111 -43.25 -22.92 -11.69
N PHE A 112 -43.02 -21.70 -11.20
CA PHE A 112 -43.76 -20.51 -11.64
C PHE A 112 -42.88 -19.74 -12.63
N SER A 113 -43.40 -19.40 -13.81
CA SER A 113 -42.69 -18.64 -14.84
C SER A 113 -43.46 -17.38 -15.21
N GLN A 114 -42.93 -16.22 -14.84
CA GLN A 114 -43.48 -14.90 -15.11
C GLN A 114 -42.66 -14.18 -16.18
N SER A 115 -43.35 -13.66 -17.19
CA SER A 115 -42.80 -12.86 -18.29
C SER A 115 -43.52 -11.54 -18.52
N GLY A 116 -44.67 -11.34 -17.85
CA GLY A 116 -45.45 -10.12 -17.80
C GLY A 116 -46.46 -10.19 -16.65
N GLY A 117 -47.39 -9.23 -16.60
CA GLY A 117 -48.43 -9.15 -15.57
C GLY A 117 -47.93 -8.84 -14.15
N ILE A 118 -48.83 -8.91 -13.17
CA ILE A 118 -48.58 -8.58 -11.75
C ILE A 118 -48.95 -9.78 -10.86
N ASN A 119 -47.99 -10.34 -10.14
CA ASN A 119 -48.24 -11.38 -9.13
C ASN A 119 -48.11 -10.77 -7.72
N SER A 120 -49.17 -10.87 -6.92
CA SER A 120 -49.24 -10.38 -5.54
C SER A 120 -49.51 -11.54 -4.59
N THR A 121 -48.71 -11.67 -3.53
CA THR A 121 -48.87 -12.69 -2.48
C THR A 121 -48.28 -12.17 -1.16
N GLU A 122 -48.81 -12.55 0.00
CA GLU A 122 -48.15 -12.16 1.27
C GLU A 122 -46.86 -12.98 1.47
N ASN A 123 -46.92 -14.30 1.35
CA ASN A 123 -45.80 -15.21 1.59
C ASN A 123 -45.49 -16.09 0.37
N LEU A 124 -44.42 -15.81 -0.37
CA LEU A 124 -43.90 -16.70 -1.42
C LEU A 124 -42.83 -17.64 -0.83
N SER A 125 -42.99 -18.95 -0.99
CA SER A 125 -42.00 -19.95 -0.55
C SER A 125 -41.67 -20.93 -1.67
N LEU A 126 -40.38 -21.08 -1.98
CA LEU A 126 -39.85 -22.00 -3.00
C LEU A 126 -39.13 -23.17 -2.32
N GLY A 127 -39.60 -24.41 -2.50
CA GLY A 127 -39.08 -25.62 -1.87
C GLY A 127 -39.21 -25.56 -0.35
N CYS A 128 -40.44 -25.69 0.17
CA CYS A 128 -40.77 -25.43 1.58
C CYS A 128 -40.61 -26.63 2.53
N ASP A 129 -40.34 -27.82 1.98
CA ASP A 129 -40.18 -29.05 2.76
C ASP A 129 -39.06 -29.95 2.20
N ALA A 130 -38.54 -30.82 3.06
CA ALA A 130 -37.38 -31.65 2.75
C ALA A 130 -37.65 -32.57 1.55
N GLY A 131 -36.74 -32.55 0.57
CA GLY A 131 -36.87 -33.32 -0.68
C GLY A 131 -37.80 -32.69 -1.73
N CYS A 132 -38.35 -31.50 -1.48
CA CYS A 132 -39.15 -30.75 -2.45
C CYS A 132 -38.32 -29.64 -3.12
N GLU A 133 -38.63 -29.33 -4.38
CA GLU A 133 -37.90 -28.34 -5.19
C GLU A 133 -38.84 -27.30 -5.81
N GLY A 134 -38.62 -26.02 -5.52
CA GLY A 134 -39.40 -24.91 -6.05
C GLY A 134 -38.59 -23.97 -6.93
N THR A 135 -39.10 -23.65 -8.12
CA THR A 135 -38.46 -22.67 -9.03
C THR A 135 -39.40 -21.50 -9.34
N TYR A 136 -38.88 -20.27 -9.28
CA TYR A 136 -39.54 -19.07 -9.78
C TYR A 136 -38.67 -18.40 -10.85
N ASN A 137 -39.20 -18.22 -12.06
CA ASN A 137 -38.51 -17.55 -13.17
C ASN A 137 -39.20 -16.20 -13.42
N LEU A 138 -38.49 -15.08 -13.20
CA LEU A 138 -38.96 -13.73 -13.47
C LEU A 138 -38.17 -13.10 -14.62
N SER A 139 -38.82 -12.97 -15.78
CA SER A 139 -38.24 -12.40 -17.01
C SER A 139 -38.87 -11.06 -17.42
N GLY A 140 -40.02 -10.73 -16.85
CA GLY A 140 -40.77 -9.50 -17.06
C GLY A 140 -42.00 -9.49 -16.15
N GLY A 141 -42.68 -8.34 -16.05
CA GLY A 141 -43.77 -8.13 -15.08
C GLY A 141 -43.28 -7.71 -13.69
N GLU A 142 -44.21 -7.72 -12.74
CA GLU A 142 -43.98 -7.36 -11.33
C GLU A 142 -44.39 -8.51 -10.41
N LEU A 143 -43.54 -8.81 -9.42
CA LEU A 143 -43.84 -9.70 -8.30
C LEU A 143 -43.77 -8.86 -7.00
N SER A 144 -44.89 -8.78 -6.28
CA SER A 144 -44.97 -8.18 -4.95
C SER A 144 -45.18 -9.27 -3.90
N SER A 145 -44.26 -9.36 -2.94
CA SER A 145 -44.33 -10.24 -1.76
C SER A 145 -44.11 -9.45 -0.47
N ASP A 146 -44.65 -9.88 0.66
CA ASP A 146 -44.20 -9.35 1.97
C ASP A 146 -42.97 -10.15 2.42
N TYR A 147 -43.06 -11.48 2.35
CA TYR A 147 -41.98 -12.41 2.65
C TYR A 147 -41.66 -13.34 1.47
N LEU A 148 -40.37 -13.52 1.18
CA LEU A 148 -39.86 -14.42 0.15
C LEU A 148 -38.89 -15.44 0.74
N PHE A 149 -39.31 -16.70 0.83
CA PHE A 149 -38.49 -17.83 1.28
C PHE A 149 -38.02 -18.66 0.09
N ILE A 150 -36.70 -18.89 -0.01
CA ILE A 150 -36.08 -19.66 -1.09
C ILE A 150 -35.26 -20.78 -0.44
N GLY A 151 -35.70 -22.02 -0.57
CA GLY A 151 -35.04 -23.18 0.02
C GLY A 151 -35.24 -23.26 1.53
N ASN A 152 -36.49 -23.39 1.97
CA ASN A 152 -36.85 -23.58 3.37
C ASN A 152 -37.00 -25.09 3.62
N LYS A 153 -36.01 -25.72 4.27
CA LYS A 153 -35.79 -27.19 4.37
C LYS A 153 -35.56 -27.91 3.02
N GLY A 154 -36.25 -27.52 1.95
CA GLY A 154 -36.08 -28.04 0.59
C GLY A 154 -35.05 -27.28 -0.24
N ILE A 155 -35.19 -27.38 -1.56
CA ILE A 155 -34.37 -26.65 -2.54
C ILE A 155 -35.21 -25.57 -3.21
N GLY A 156 -34.79 -24.32 -3.12
CA GLY A 156 -35.47 -23.19 -3.79
C GLY A 156 -34.55 -22.49 -4.78
N THR A 157 -35.09 -22.15 -5.94
CA THR A 157 -34.39 -21.42 -7.00
C THR A 157 -35.24 -20.24 -7.48
N PHE A 158 -34.70 -19.03 -7.40
CA PHE A 158 -35.27 -17.84 -8.05
C PHE A 158 -34.32 -17.41 -9.17
N VAL A 159 -34.83 -17.27 -10.39
CA VAL A 159 -34.08 -16.82 -11.57
C VAL A 159 -34.69 -15.51 -12.05
N GLN A 160 -33.93 -14.43 -12.01
CA GLN A 160 -34.35 -13.13 -12.53
C GLN A 160 -33.49 -12.71 -13.74
N SER A 161 -34.15 -12.50 -14.88
CA SER A 161 -33.54 -11.92 -16.09
C SER A 161 -34.17 -10.58 -16.49
N GLY A 162 -35.31 -10.22 -15.91
CA GLY A 162 -36.01 -8.96 -16.12
C GLY A 162 -37.08 -8.72 -15.05
N GLY A 163 -37.99 -7.79 -15.31
CA GLY A 163 -39.08 -7.44 -14.40
C GLY A 163 -38.62 -6.84 -13.06
N THR A 164 -39.57 -6.73 -12.13
CA THR A 164 -39.35 -6.22 -10.77
C THR A 164 -39.80 -7.26 -9.75
N ASN A 165 -38.94 -7.64 -8.81
CA ASN A 165 -39.35 -8.29 -7.56
C ASN A 165 -39.30 -7.27 -6.43
N PHE A 166 -40.39 -7.13 -5.69
CA PHE A 166 -40.53 -6.26 -4.55
C PHE A 166 -40.92 -7.10 -3.32
N THR A 167 -40.02 -7.26 -2.36
CA THR A 167 -40.26 -8.01 -1.12
C THR A 167 -40.27 -7.05 0.07
N LYS A 168 -41.46 -6.70 0.57
CA LYS A 168 -41.68 -5.58 1.50
C LYS A 168 -40.93 -5.74 2.84
N GLU A 169 -40.84 -6.96 3.35
CA GLU A 169 -40.27 -7.23 4.67
C GLU A 169 -38.95 -8.00 4.56
N GLU A 170 -38.96 -9.26 4.13
CA GLU A 170 -37.76 -10.09 4.24
C GLU A 170 -37.65 -11.16 3.13
N THR A 171 -36.48 -11.21 2.50
CA THR A 171 -36.06 -12.28 1.59
C THR A 171 -35.07 -13.21 2.30
N TRP A 172 -35.38 -14.50 2.38
CA TRP A 172 -34.61 -15.52 3.08
C TRP A 172 -34.16 -16.63 2.12
N LEU A 173 -32.85 -16.81 1.96
CA LEU A 173 -32.24 -17.86 1.12
C LEU A 173 -31.60 -18.93 2.02
N GLY A 174 -32.01 -20.19 1.88
CA GLY A 174 -31.41 -21.33 2.59
C GLY A 174 -31.71 -21.32 4.08
N VAL A 175 -32.89 -21.81 4.43
CA VAL A 175 -33.47 -21.76 5.78
C VAL A 175 -33.69 -23.18 6.31
N GLN A 176 -33.45 -23.41 7.61
CA GLN A 176 -33.74 -24.68 8.30
C GLN A 176 -33.15 -25.91 7.57
N HIS A 177 -31.83 -25.91 7.34
CA HIS A 177 -31.08 -26.91 6.55
C HIS A 177 -31.39 -26.95 5.03
N GLY A 178 -32.34 -26.15 4.53
CA GLY A 178 -32.63 -26.02 3.11
C GLY A 178 -31.54 -25.28 2.32
N THR A 179 -31.60 -25.37 1.00
CA THR A 179 -30.65 -24.72 0.08
C THR A 179 -31.39 -23.76 -0.85
N GLY A 180 -31.06 -22.47 -0.74
CA GLY A 180 -31.71 -21.40 -1.50
C GLY A 180 -30.76 -20.70 -2.46
N THR A 181 -31.14 -20.59 -3.73
CA THR A 181 -30.37 -19.86 -4.75
C THR A 181 -31.22 -18.76 -5.40
N TYR A 182 -30.71 -17.53 -5.42
CA TYR A 182 -31.25 -16.45 -6.26
C TYR A 182 -30.21 -16.10 -7.31
N THR A 183 -30.60 -16.07 -8.59
CA THR A 183 -29.70 -15.70 -9.71
C THR A 183 -30.30 -14.55 -10.48
N GLN A 184 -29.71 -13.36 -10.32
CA GLN A 184 -30.09 -12.12 -10.98
C GLN A 184 -29.11 -11.77 -12.11
N SER A 185 -29.65 -11.58 -13.31
CA SER A 185 -28.90 -11.20 -14.52
C SER A 185 -29.41 -9.92 -15.19
N GLY A 186 -30.63 -9.52 -14.83
CA GLY A 186 -31.31 -8.29 -15.23
C GLY A 186 -32.52 -8.05 -14.32
N GLY A 187 -33.27 -6.97 -14.57
CA GLY A 187 -34.39 -6.55 -13.72
C GLY A 187 -33.95 -5.93 -12.39
N THR A 188 -34.94 -5.56 -11.58
CA THR A 188 -34.73 -4.98 -10.25
C THR A 188 -35.27 -5.93 -9.18
N ASN A 189 -34.54 -6.09 -8.08
CA ASN A 189 -34.93 -6.81 -6.89
C ASN A 189 -34.80 -5.85 -5.70
N GLU A 190 -35.92 -5.43 -5.13
CA GLU A 190 -35.95 -4.59 -3.94
C GLU A 190 -36.44 -5.41 -2.76
N THR A 191 -35.68 -5.44 -1.66
CA THR A 191 -36.09 -6.15 -0.45
C THR A 191 -35.58 -5.47 0.81
N ARG A 192 -36.45 -5.24 1.80
CA ARG A 192 -36.05 -4.51 3.02
C ARG A 192 -34.91 -5.24 3.74
N LEU A 193 -35.07 -6.53 4.07
CA LEU A 193 -34.00 -7.36 4.65
C LEU A 193 -33.70 -8.58 3.79
N LEU A 194 -32.42 -8.79 3.44
CA LEU A 194 -31.95 -9.96 2.70
C LEU A 194 -31.07 -10.85 3.60
N TYR A 195 -31.49 -12.10 3.81
CA TYR A 195 -30.77 -13.10 4.60
C TYR A 195 -30.29 -14.27 3.75
N LEU A 196 -28.99 -14.53 3.75
CA LEU A 196 -28.35 -15.65 3.05
C LEU A 196 -27.80 -16.64 4.07
N GLY A 197 -28.37 -17.84 4.15
CA GLY A 197 -27.99 -18.86 5.12
C GLY A 197 -28.51 -18.53 6.51
N THR A 198 -29.52 -19.27 6.96
CA THR A 198 -30.09 -19.14 8.30
C THR A 198 -30.50 -20.50 8.87
N LEU A 199 -30.47 -20.65 10.20
CA LEU A 199 -30.88 -21.89 10.89
C LEU A 199 -30.26 -23.16 10.26
N SER A 200 -28.94 -23.13 10.02
CA SER A 200 -28.16 -24.21 9.41
C SER A 200 -28.45 -24.51 7.92
N GLY A 201 -29.25 -23.69 7.23
CA GLY A 201 -29.40 -23.74 5.77
C GLY A 201 -28.26 -23.06 5.00
N ASN A 202 -28.28 -23.14 3.66
CA ASN A 202 -27.24 -22.59 2.79
C ASN A 202 -27.86 -21.65 1.74
N GLY A 203 -27.54 -20.36 1.82
CA GLY A 203 -28.08 -19.34 0.93
C GLY A 203 -27.05 -18.79 -0.06
N THR A 204 -27.38 -18.76 -1.35
CA THR A 204 -26.52 -18.23 -2.42
C THR A 204 -27.23 -17.18 -3.26
N TYR A 205 -26.69 -15.96 -3.34
CA TYR A 205 -27.17 -14.94 -4.27
C TYR A 205 -26.11 -14.70 -5.36
N ASN A 206 -26.49 -14.79 -6.63
CA ASN A 206 -25.63 -14.55 -7.77
C ASN A 206 -26.12 -13.31 -8.53
N LEU A 207 -25.36 -12.22 -8.48
CA LEU A 207 -25.65 -10.96 -9.17
C LEU A 207 -24.70 -10.78 -10.37
N SER A 208 -25.29 -10.54 -11.54
CA SER A 208 -24.58 -10.47 -12.81
C SER A 208 -25.28 -9.56 -13.82
N GLY A 209 -24.64 -9.35 -14.97
CA GLY A 209 -25.24 -8.63 -16.10
C GLY A 209 -25.66 -7.20 -15.73
N THR A 210 -26.96 -6.91 -15.86
CA THR A 210 -27.56 -5.59 -15.62
C THR A 210 -28.46 -5.55 -14.37
N GLY A 211 -28.51 -6.64 -13.59
CA GLY A 211 -29.39 -6.75 -12.43
C GLY A 211 -29.13 -5.67 -11.39
N GLN A 212 -30.20 -5.20 -10.74
CA GLN A 212 -30.15 -4.26 -9.64
C GLN A 212 -30.73 -4.89 -8.37
N LEU A 213 -29.93 -4.98 -7.31
CA LEU A 213 -30.36 -5.37 -5.98
C LEU A 213 -30.36 -4.15 -5.06
N ILE A 214 -31.48 -3.88 -4.40
CA ILE A 214 -31.64 -2.79 -3.43
C ILE A 214 -32.12 -3.38 -2.11
N SER A 215 -31.49 -3.02 -1.00
CA SER A 215 -31.94 -3.43 0.34
C SER A 215 -31.63 -2.42 1.44
N ASP A 216 -32.30 -2.50 2.59
CA ASP A 216 -31.82 -1.79 3.79
C ASP A 216 -30.69 -2.55 4.46
N SER A 217 -30.80 -3.88 4.54
CA SER A 217 -29.72 -4.71 5.09
C SER A 217 -29.59 -6.04 4.40
N CYS A 218 -28.35 -6.44 4.13
CA CYS A 218 -28.00 -7.76 3.62
C CYS A 218 -27.11 -8.48 4.64
N THR A 219 -27.51 -9.67 5.09
CA THR A 219 -26.80 -10.47 6.10
C THR A 219 -26.49 -11.87 5.58
N LEU A 220 -25.21 -12.25 5.62
CA LEU A 220 -24.69 -13.52 5.12
C LEU A 220 -24.20 -14.39 6.28
N GLY A 221 -24.77 -15.58 6.46
CA GLY A 221 -24.35 -16.56 7.47
C GLY A 221 -24.79 -16.19 8.88
N SER A 222 -26.04 -16.52 9.22
CA SER A 222 -26.59 -16.34 10.59
C SER A 222 -26.65 -17.66 11.37
N SER A 223 -26.39 -17.62 12.68
CA SER A 223 -26.30 -18.86 13.50
C SER A 223 -25.30 -19.87 12.91
N LEU A 224 -25.57 -21.17 12.81
CA LEU A 224 -24.60 -22.18 12.31
C LEU A 224 -24.60 -22.38 10.78
N SER A 225 -25.05 -21.37 10.01
CA SER A 225 -25.27 -21.48 8.55
C SER A 225 -24.12 -20.95 7.68
N SER A 226 -24.24 -21.15 6.36
CA SER A 226 -23.37 -20.49 5.36
C SER A 226 -24.16 -19.62 4.39
N GLY A 227 -23.68 -18.40 4.15
CA GLY A 227 -24.24 -17.44 3.21
C GLY A 227 -23.18 -16.96 2.21
N THR A 228 -23.48 -17.06 0.92
CA THR A 228 -22.55 -16.69 -0.17
C THR A 228 -23.20 -15.70 -1.13
N PHE A 229 -22.57 -14.55 -1.34
CA PHE A 229 -22.96 -13.59 -2.38
C PHE A 229 -21.88 -13.54 -3.45
N ASN A 230 -22.25 -13.75 -4.71
CA ASN A 230 -21.36 -13.71 -5.87
C ASN A 230 -21.77 -12.56 -6.77
N GLN A 231 -20.93 -11.54 -6.93
CA GLN A 231 -21.17 -10.41 -7.80
C GLN A 231 -20.11 -10.37 -8.92
N SER A 232 -20.54 -10.67 -10.15
CA SER A 232 -19.71 -10.58 -11.37
C SER A 232 -20.12 -9.42 -12.30
N GLY A 233 -21.25 -8.79 -12.01
CA GLY A 233 -21.82 -7.65 -12.73
C GLY A 233 -22.96 -7.03 -11.91
N GLY A 234 -23.84 -6.28 -12.56
CA GLY A 234 -24.97 -5.63 -11.90
C GLY A 234 -24.57 -4.61 -10.83
N ARG A 235 -25.57 -4.16 -10.07
CA ARG A 235 -25.45 -3.13 -9.02
C ARG A 235 -26.14 -3.60 -7.74
N HIS A 236 -25.41 -3.64 -6.64
CA HIS A 236 -25.96 -3.92 -5.31
C HIS A 236 -25.88 -2.65 -4.47
N ILE A 237 -27.03 -2.21 -3.95
CA ILE A 237 -27.16 -1.08 -3.04
C ILE A 237 -27.70 -1.61 -1.72
N THR A 238 -27.04 -1.30 -0.60
CA THR A 238 -27.55 -1.64 0.72
C THR A 238 -27.16 -0.63 1.80
N ASN A 239 -28.01 -0.34 2.77
CA ASN A 239 -27.63 0.56 3.88
C ASN A 239 -26.68 -0.12 4.89
N THR A 240 -26.68 -1.46 4.98
CA THR A 240 -25.80 -2.24 5.85
C THR A 240 -25.53 -3.63 5.30
N LEU A 241 -24.25 -4.00 5.18
CA LEU A 241 -23.85 -5.34 4.71
C LEU A 241 -23.09 -6.07 5.82
N ARG A 242 -23.66 -7.18 6.32
CA ARG A 242 -23.13 -7.99 7.43
C ARG A 242 -22.67 -9.36 6.93
N LEU A 243 -21.37 -9.60 6.96
CA LEU A 243 -20.79 -10.92 6.72
C LEU A 243 -20.53 -11.60 8.07
N SER A 244 -21.33 -12.62 8.35
CA SER A 244 -21.40 -13.44 9.57
C SER A 244 -22.01 -12.79 10.80
N ASN A 245 -23.28 -13.10 11.05
CA ASN A 245 -23.97 -12.90 12.33
C ASN A 245 -24.06 -14.26 13.08
N GLY A 246 -22.89 -14.84 13.36
CA GLY A 246 -22.71 -16.12 14.05
C GLY A 246 -22.26 -17.28 13.16
N GLY A 247 -22.46 -17.19 11.83
CA GLY A 247 -22.16 -18.26 10.88
C GLY A 247 -20.92 -18.01 10.01
N SER A 248 -20.97 -18.45 8.76
CA SER A 248 -19.96 -18.13 7.75
C SER A 248 -20.56 -17.27 6.64
N GLY A 249 -20.11 -16.02 6.50
CA GLY A 249 -20.53 -15.11 5.43
C GLY A 249 -19.41 -14.86 4.43
N VAL A 250 -19.68 -15.04 3.14
CA VAL A 250 -18.71 -14.84 2.04
C VAL A 250 -19.28 -13.94 0.96
N TYR A 251 -18.59 -12.83 0.66
CA TYR A 251 -18.92 -11.96 -0.48
C TYR A 251 -17.78 -11.99 -1.50
N ASN A 252 -18.10 -12.33 -2.74
CA ASN A 252 -17.16 -12.39 -3.87
C ASN A 252 -17.51 -11.29 -4.88
N LEU A 253 -16.71 -10.23 -4.95
CA LEU A 253 -16.86 -9.13 -5.89
C LEU A 253 -15.79 -9.23 -6.98
N SER A 254 -16.18 -9.73 -8.16
CA SER A 254 -15.32 -9.85 -9.35
C SER A 254 -15.67 -8.87 -10.47
N GLY A 255 -16.85 -8.25 -10.42
CA GLY A 255 -17.29 -7.20 -11.35
C GLY A 255 -18.58 -6.53 -10.87
N GLY A 256 -18.96 -5.42 -11.51
CA GLY A 256 -20.13 -4.62 -11.10
C GLY A 256 -19.81 -3.55 -10.03
N GLU A 257 -20.87 -3.02 -9.43
CA GLU A 257 -20.83 -1.97 -8.41
C GLU A 257 -21.53 -2.45 -7.12
N LEU A 258 -20.84 -2.33 -5.99
CA LEU A 258 -21.41 -2.43 -4.65
C LEU A 258 -21.40 -1.04 -4.01
N VAL A 259 -22.54 -0.59 -3.50
CA VAL A 259 -22.70 0.66 -2.74
C VAL A 259 -23.27 0.33 -1.37
N VAL A 260 -22.51 0.64 -0.32
CA VAL A 260 -22.92 0.51 1.07
C VAL A 260 -23.16 1.90 1.66
N GLY A 261 -24.43 2.19 1.93
CA GLY A 261 -24.93 3.46 2.46
C GLY A 261 -25.33 4.48 1.40
N THR A 262 -25.57 5.70 1.88
CA THR A 262 -25.94 6.85 1.05
C THR A 262 -24.88 7.96 1.12
N PRO A 263 -24.68 8.77 0.07
CA PRO A 263 -23.73 9.87 0.08
C PRO A 263 -23.97 10.85 1.24
N GLY A 264 -22.97 10.99 2.11
CA GLY A 264 -23.05 11.83 3.33
C GLY A 264 -23.59 11.12 4.57
N GLY A 265 -24.09 9.89 4.45
CA GLY A 265 -24.47 9.04 5.58
C GLY A 265 -23.25 8.41 6.25
N THR A 266 -22.99 8.74 7.52
CA THR A 266 -21.87 8.17 8.31
C THR A 266 -22.23 6.90 9.07
N GLU A 267 -23.51 6.55 9.16
CA GLU A 267 -24.02 5.41 9.94
C GLU A 267 -24.04 4.08 9.15
N SER A 268 -23.65 4.11 7.87
CA SER A 268 -23.66 2.92 7.00
C SER A 268 -22.40 2.08 7.17
N GLU A 269 -22.59 0.76 7.30
CA GLU A 269 -21.51 -0.15 7.70
C GLU A 269 -21.38 -1.35 6.73
N LEU A 270 -20.14 -1.66 6.33
CA LEU A 270 -19.77 -2.99 5.84
C LEU A 270 -19.03 -3.72 6.96
N LEU A 271 -19.65 -4.75 7.54
CA LEU A 271 -19.07 -5.55 8.61
C LEU A 271 -18.59 -6.90 8.07
N VAL A 272 -17.28 -7.05 7.96
CA VAL A 272 -16.63 -8.30 7.57
C VAL A 272 -16.20 -9.04 8.83
N GLY A 273 -16.98 -10.04 9.25
CA GLY A 273 -16.75 -10.77 10.50
C GLY A 273 -17.36 -10.05 11.70
N ASP A 274 -18.66 -9.76 11.62
CA ASP A 274 -19.46 -9.11 12.67
C ASP A 274 -19.40 -9.95 13.96
N LYS A 275 -19.95 -11.17 13.97
CA LYS A 275 -19.96 -12.06 15.17
C LYS A 275 -19.27 -13.42 15.02
N ALA A 276 -18.99 -13.88 13.80
CA ALA A 276 -18.13 -15.04 13.56
C ALA A 276 -17.29 -14.83 12.27
N SER A 277 -17.14 -15.83 11.39
CA SER A 277 -16.23 -15.77 10.24
C SER A 277 -16.84 -15.04 9.03
N GLY A 278 -16.41 -13.82 8.76
CA GLY A 278 -16.75 -13.07 7.54
C GLY A 278 -15.56 -12.93 6.58
N LYS A 279 -15.79 -13.14 5.29
CA LYS A 279 -14.76 -13.05 4.23
C LYS A 279 -15.25 -12.24 3.04
N PHE A 280 -14.54 -11.18 2.69
CA PHE A 280 -14.78 -10.38 1.50
C PHE A 280 -13.61 -10.54 0.51
N PHE A 281 -13.91 -10.97 -0.71
CA PHE A 281 -12.94 -11.14 -1.78
C PHE A 281 -13.25 -10.18 -2.92
N GLN A 282 -12.39 -9.17 -3.11
CA GLN A 282 -12.49 -8.22 -4.22
C GLN A 282 -11.38 -8.49 -5.25
N THR A 283 -11.78 -9.01 -6.40
CA THR A 283 -10.90 -9.34 -7.54
C THR A 283 -11.17 -8.44 -8.75
N GLY A 284 -12.32 -7.76 -8.77
CA GLY A 284 -12.66 -6.68 -9.70
C GLY A 284 -13.78 -5.80 -9.16
N GLY A 285 -14.43 -5.04 -10.04
CA GLY A 285 -15.55 -4.17 -9.69
C GLY A 285 -15.20 -3.00 -8.78
N SER A 286 -16.23 -2.28 -8.36
CA SER A 286 -16.15 -1.14 -7.42
C SER A 286 -16.94 -1.44 -6.15
N ASN A 287 -16.37 -1.08 -4.99
CA ASN A 287 -17.03 -1.14 -3.68
C ASN A 287 -16.94 0.26 -3.05
N THR A 288 -18.08 0.91 -2.85
CA THR A 288 -18.17 2.27 -2.29
C THR A 288 -18.90 2.23 -0.97
N ILE A 289 -18.20 2.54 0.12
CA ILE A 289 -18.72 2.48 1.50
C ILE A 289 -18.74 3.91 2.04
N HIS A 290 -19.94 4.48 2.18
CA HIS A 290 -20.08 5.89 2.57
C HIS A 290 -19.77 6.15 4.06
N GLY A 291 -19.98 5.15 4.92
CA GLY A 291 -19.54 5.15 6.32
C GLY A 291 -18.27 4.32 6.52
N THR A 292 -18.36 3.26 7.32
CA THR A 292 -17.18 2.51 7.81
C THR A 292 -17.11 1.08 7.28
N LEU A 293 -15.93 0.70 6.80
CA LEU A 293 -15.54 -0.70 6.61
C LEU A 293 -14.96 -1.24 7.92
N TYR A 294 -15.69 -2.13 8.58
CA TYR A 294 -15.20 -2.91 9.71
C TYR A 294 -14.68 -4.25 9.21
N VAL A 295 -13.39 -4.51 9.42
CA VAL A 295 -12.81 -5.85 9.24
C VAL A 295 -12.55 -6.41 10.62
N SER A 296 -13.45 -7.28 11.09
CA SER A 296 -13.60 -7.80 12.45
C SER A 296 -14.21 -6.80 13.45
N GLN A 297 -15.32 -7.20 14.09
CA GLN A 297 -15.80 -6.61 15.35
C GLN A 297 -15.73 -7.67 16.47
N GLU A 298 -16.78 -8.46 16.70
CA GLU A 298 -16.80 -9.56 17.67
C GLU A 298 -16.29 -10.90 17.08
N GLY A 299 -16.38 -11.05 15.75
CA GLY A 299 -16.00 -12.21 14.96
C GLY A 299 -14.55 -12.20 14.46
N THR A 300 -14.30 -12.87 13.33
CA THR A 300 -13.01 -12.86 12.60
C THR A 300 -13.26 -12.37 11.18
N GLY A 301 -12.66 -11.22 10.84
CA GLY A 301 -12.82 -10.57 9.54
C GLY A 301 -11.62 -10.74 8.62
N MET A 302 -11.88 -11.04 7.34
CA MET A 302 -10.87 -11.07 6.28
C MET A 302 -11.34 -10.30 5.05
N TYR A 303 -10.62 -9.25 4.66
CA TYR A 303 -10.80 -8.55 3.40
C TYR A 303 -9.58 -8.79 2.49
N SER A 304 -9.83 -9.14 1.22
CA SER A 304 -8.79 -9.31 0.19
C SER A 304 -9.08 -8.39 -0.98
N LEU A 305 -8.13 -7.50 -1.31
CA LEU A 305 -8.21 -6.56 -2.44
C LEU A 305 -7.11 -6.86 -3.46
N SER A 306 -7.51 -7.14 -4.70
CA SER A 306 -6.61 -7.64 -5.75
C SER A 306 -7.04 -7.19 -7.15
N GLY A 307 -6.26 -7.54 -8.19
CA GLY A 307 -6.59 -7.21 -9.58
C GLY A 307 -6.57 -5.71 -9.86
N THR A 308 -7.60 -5.21 -10.56
CA THR A 308 -7.81 -3.78 -10.87
C THR A 308 -8.92 -3.13 -10.01
N SER A 309 -9.41 -3.85 -9.01
CA SER A 309 -10.50 -3.48 -8.10
C SER A 309 -10.38 -2.06 -7.54
N GLN A 310 -11.53 -1.40 -7.34
CA GLN A 310 -11.62 -0.11 -6.68
C GLN A 310 -12.41 -0.25 -5.37
N LEU A 311 -11.79 0.13 -4.25
CA LEU A 311 -12.43 0.24 -2.94
C LEU A 311 -12.38 1.70 -2.51
N TYR A 312 -13.51 2.26 -2.13
CA TYR A 312 -13.61 3.51 -1.38
C TYR A 312 -14.31 3.24 -0.05
N ALA A 313 -13.75 3.72 1.05
CA ALA A 313 -14.40 3.75 2.35
C ALA A 313 -14.13 5.08 3.05
N ASN A 314 -15.13 5.74 3.64
CA ASN A 314 -14.84 6.96 4.40
C ASN A 314 -13.94 6.66 5.63
N MET A 315 -14.13 5.50 6.26
CA MET A 315 -13.21 4.99 7.27
C MET A 315 -13.00 3.48 7.11
N GLU A 316 -11.78 3.01 7.36
CA GLU A 316 -11.48 1.59 7.55
C GLU A 316 -11.06 1.32 8.99
N MET A 317 -11.66 0.31 9.63
CA MET A 317 -11.31 -0.15 10.97
C MET A 317 -10.92 -1.63 10.92
N ILE A 318 -9.63 -1.92 11.14
CA ILE A 318 -9.06 -3.27 11.01
C ILE A 318 -8.77 -3.85 12.39
N GLY A 319 -9.59 -4.82 12.80
CA GLY A 319 -9.63 -5.38 14.15
C GLY A 319 -10.47 -4.53 15.11
N ASP A 320 -10.73 -5.09 16.29
CA ASP A 320 -11.41 -4.39 17.38
C ASP A 320 -10.72 -4.65 18.72
N THR A 321 -10.44 -3.56 19.44
CA THR A 321 -9.93 -3.54 20.81
C THR A 321 -10.91 -4.04 21.85
N SER A 322 -12.21 -3.89 21.64
CA SER A 322 -13.22 -4.25 22.65
C SER A 322 -13.37 -5.78 22.79
N SER A 323 -13.22 -6.50 21.68
CA SER A 323 -13.25 -7.95 21.59
C SER A 323 -11.88 -8.62 21.61
N GLY A 324 -10.80 -7.87 21.34
CA GLY A 324 -9.45 -8.40 21.12
C GLY A 324 -9.31 -9.25 19.84
N ARG A 325 -10.20 -9.05 18.86
CA ARG A 325 -10.24 -9.83 17.63
C ARG A 325 -9.40 -9.23 16.52
N ILE A 326 -8.73 -10.10 15.79
CA ILE A 326 -7.80 -9.72 14.71
C ILE A 326 -8.55 -9.66 13.38
N GLY A 327 -8.73 -8.44 12.88
CA GLY A 327 -9.07 -8.18 11.48
C GLY A 327 -7.85 -8.34 10.57
N THR A 328 -8.05 -8.91 9.39
CA THR A 328 -7.00 -9.03 8.36
C THR A 328 -7.43 -8.37 7.06
N PHE A 329 -6.73 -7.30 6.66
CA PHE A 329 -6.84 -6.70 5.33
C PHE A 329 -5.60 -7.04 4.52
N THR A 330 -5.77 -7.63 3.34
CA THR A 330 -4.67 -7.96 2.42
C THR A 330 -4.89 -7.31 1.07
N GLN A 331 -3.95 -6.45 0.67
CA GLN A 331 -3.92 -5.79 -0.63
C GLN A 331 -2.75 -6.31 -1.48
N THR A 332 -3.07 -6.96 -2.59
CA THR A 332 -2.11 -7.43 -3.60
C THR A 332 -2.29 -6.73 -4.95
N GLY A 333 -3.33 -5.92 -5.10
CA GLY A 333 -3.66 -5.15 -6.30
C GLY A 333 -4.72 -4.08 -6.01
N GLY A 334 -5.32 -3.55 -7.07
CA GLY A 334 -6.38 -2.55 -6.98
C GLY A 334 -5.96 -1.22 -6.37
N THR A 335 -6.95 -0.36 -6.16
CA THR A 335 -6.83 0.89 -5.39
C THR A 335 -7.79 0.83 -4.21
N ASN A 336 -7.27 1.13 -3.02
CA ASN A 336 -8.05 1.39 -1.81
C ASN A 336 -7.94 2.89 -1.53
N GLU A 337 -9.05 3.61 -1.47
CA GLU A 337 -9.09 5.02 -1.07
C GLU A 337 -9.88 5.17 0.24
N THR A 338 -9.23 5.72 1.26
CA THR A 338 -9.87 5.96 2.56
C THR A 338 -9.42 7.27 3.20
N ASN A 339 -10.36 8.01 3.82
CA ASN A 339 -10.00 9.22 4.54
C ASN A 339 -9.23 8.87 5.82
N THR A 340 -9.59 7.78 6.51
CA THR A 340 -8.91 7.33 7.73
C THR A 340 -8.81 5.80 7.77
N LEU A 341 -7.58 5.29 7.78
CA LEU A 341 -7.28 3.91 8.14
C LEU A 341 -6.95 3.83 9.64
N GLN A 342 -7.76 3.10 10.40
CA GLN A 342 -7.50 2.76 11.79
C GLN A 342 -7.15 1.27 11.91
N ILE A 343 -6.05 0.98 12.61
CA ILE A 343 -5.64 -0.39 12.89
C ILE A 343 -5.51 -0.51 14.42
N PRO A 344 -6.63 -0.70 15.16
CA PRO A 344 -6.57 -0.88 16.60
C PRO A 344 -6.00 -2.25 17.00
N PHE A 345 -6.48 -3.34 16.39
CA PHE A 345 -6.10 -4.70 16.79
C PHE A 345 -5.95 -5.66 15.58
N GLY A 346 -5.52 -5.13 14.44
CA GLY A 346 -5.54 -5.83 13.17
C GLY A 346 -4.21 -5.90 12.42
N THR A 347 -4.24 -6.61 11.31
CA THR A 347 -3.15 -6.70 10.33
C THR A 347 -3.59 -6.09 9.00
N TYR A 348 -2.94 -5.00 8.58
CA TYR A 348 -3.01 -4.49 7.21
C TYR A 348 -1.77 -4.94 6.45
N THR A 349 -1.94 -5.54 5.28
CA THR A 349 -0.84 -6.05 4.45
C THR A 349 -0.91 -5.46 3.05
N LEU A 350 0.03 -4.58 2.72
CA LEU A 350 0.13 -3.85 1.45
C LEU A 350 1.29 -4.42 0.62
N GLN A 351 1.03 -5.45 -0.20
CA GLN A 351 2.02 -6.15 -1.03
C GLN A 351 1.91 -5.85 -2.53
N GLY A 352 0.84 -5.17 -2.96
CA GLY A 352 0.65 -4.66 -4.32
C GLY A 352 -0.49 -3.63 -4.33
N GLY A 353 -0.77 -3.03 -5.49
CA GLY A 353 -1.78 -1.99 -5.61
C GLY A 353 -1.42 -0.67 -4.93
N THR A 354 -2.42 0.19 -4.73
CA THR A 354 -2.26 1.51 -4.06
C THR A 354 -3.25 1.68 -2.91
N LEU A 355 -2.76 2.10 -1.75
CA LEU A 355 -3.55 2.66 -0.65
C LEU A 355 -3.44 4.19 -0.71
N VAL A 356 -4.54 4.86 -1.05
CA VAL A 356 -4.69 6.32 -1.06
C VAL A 356 -5.30 6.73 0.28
N VAL A 357 -4.60 7.53 1.08
CA VAL A 357 -5.03 7.82 2.46
C VAL A 357 -4.64 9.21 2.97
N SER A 358 -5.54 9.81 3.76
CA SER A 358 -5.32 11.10 4.43
C SER A 358 -4.81 10.95 5.87
N SER A 359 -5.22 9.89 6.59
CA SER A 359 -4.81 9.62 7.98
C SER A 359 -4.62 8.12 8.24
N ILE A 360 -3.52 7.75 8.93
CA ILE A 360 -3.29 6.39 9.45
C ILE A 360 -3.14 6.47 10.97
N VAL A 361 -4.10 5.93 11.71
CA VAL A 361 -4.13 5.94 13.17
C VAL A 361 -3.73 4.57 13.71
N ALA A 362 -2.65 4.55 14.50
CA ALA A 362 -2.32 3.44 15.38
C ALA A 362 -3.01 3.66 16.72
N SER A 363 -3.96 2.81 17.09
CA SER A 363 -4.66 2.93 18.38
C SER A 363 -3.87 2.25 19.51
N ASP A 364 -3.28 1.07 19.24
CA ASP A 364 -2.73 0.20 20.28
C ASP A 364 -1.48 -0.59 19.87
N LEU A 365 -0.89 -1.30 20.83
CA LEU A 365 0.39 -2.03 20.73
C LEU A 365 0.39 -3.21 19.73
N TYR A 366 -0.78 -3.68 19.29
CA TYR A 366 -0.94 -4.87 18.45
C TYR A 366 -1.26 -4.55 16.97
N ALA A 367 -1.22 -3.27 16.59
CA ALA A 367 -1.40 -2.84 15.21
C ALA A 367 -0.23 -3.32 14.32
N ILE A 368 -0.53 -4.12 13.29
CA ILE A 368 0.47 -4.62 12.33
C ILE A 368 0.24 -3.99 10.95
N PHE A 369 1.26 -3.31 10.44
CA PHE A 369 1.31 -2.88 9.03
C PHE A 369 2.49 -3.57 8.32
N ASN A 370 2.16 -4.51 7.44
CA ASN A 370 3.11 -5.20 6.58
C ASN A 370 3.19 -4.47 5.24
N PHE A 371 4.33 -3.83 4.97
CA PHE A 371 4.56 -3.05 3.76
C PHE A 371 5.51 -3.82 2.82
N GLY A 372 5.05 -4.09 1.61
CA GLY A 372 5.81 -4.69 0.52
C GLY A 372 5.52 -3.96 -0.78
N GLY A 373 5.48 -4.67 -1.91
CA GLY A 373 5.39 -4.11 -3.28
C GLY A 373 4.19 -3.23 -3.64
N GLY A 374 3.32 -2.87 -2.69
CA GLY A 374 2.26 -1.88 -2.89
C GLY A 374 2.76 -0.43 -2.72
N THR A 375 1.85 0.52 -2.93
CA THR A 375 2.11 1.96 -2.80
C THR A 375 1.23 2.58 -1.73
N LEU A 376 1.84 3.22 -0.73
CA LEU A 376 1.17 4.15 0.18
C LEU A 376 1.20 5.54 -0.46
N LYS A 377 0.05 6.04 -0.91
CA LYS A 377 -0.11 7.33 -1.56
C LYS A 377 -0.85 8.31 -0.63
N ALA A 378 -0.25 9.47 -0.39
CA ALA A 378 -0.86 10.49 0.46
C ALA A 378 -1.96 11.28 -0.28
N ASN A 379 -3.12 11.44 0.37
CA ASN A 379 -4.21 12.31 -0.09
C ASN A 379 -4.28 13.65 0.70
N GLY A 380 -3.29 13.88 1.55
CA GLY A 380 -3.10 15.09 2.36
C GLY A 380 -1.79 15.01 3.14
N ASN A 381 -1.57 15.93 4.08
CA ASN A 381 -0.45 15.79 5.00
C ASN A 381 -0.69 14.61 5.95
N LEU A 382 0.16 13.59 5.87
CA LEU A 382 0.03 12.35 6.62
C LEU A 382 1.08 12.32 7.75
N ASN A 383 0.66 11.99 8.97
CA ASN A 383 1.58 11.73 10.08
C ASN A 383 1.09 10.48 10.83
N THR A 384 1.96 9.48 11.02
CA THR A 384 1.62 8.27 11.77
C THR A 384 2.79 7.77 12.60
N THR A 385 2.47 7.33 13.81
CA THR A 385 3.39 6.68 14.76
C THR A 385 3.45 5.17 14.57
N LEU A 386 2.64 4.60 13.67
CA LEU A 386 2.57 3.17 13.42
C LEU A 386 3.93 2.61 12.93
N PRO A 387 4.55 1.65 13.63
CA PRO A 387 5.70 0.91 13.11
C PRO A 387 5.28 0.09 11.89
N MET A 388 6.14 -0.01 10.87
CA MET A 388 5.84 -0.75 9.64
C MET A 388 6.94 -1.75 9.33
N THR A 389 6.55 -2.99 9.01
CA THR A 389 7.48 -4.03 8.56
C THR A 389 7.67 -3.89 7.06
N LEU A 390 8.86 -3.50 6.61
CA LEU A 390 9.28 -3.58 5.21
C LEU A 390 9.60 -5.05 4.90
N THR A 391 8.63 -5.75 4.35
CA THR A 391 8.67 -7.21 4.14
C THR A 391 9.58 -7.62 2.97
N GLY A 392 9.58 -6.83 1.89
CA GLY A 392 10.13 -7.23 0.58
C GLY A 392 9.20 -8.19 -0.19
N ALA A 393 8.03 -8.55 0.34
CA ALA A 393 7.05 -9.39 -0.33
C ALA A 393 6.33 -8.58 -1.42
N GLY A 394 6.28 -9.11 -2.64
CA GLY A 394 5.79 -8.39 -3.82
C GLY A 394 6.73 -7.30 -4.36
N GLY A 395 7.81 -6.96 -3.64
CA GLY A 395 8.74 -5.90 -3.98
C GLY A 395 9.07 -4.99 -2.79
N ASP A 396 9.79 -3.90 -3.07
CA ASP A 396 10.08 -2.84 -2.10
C ASP A 396 8.85 -1.97 -1.81
N ALA A 397 8.79 -1.39 -0.61
CA ALA A 397 7.70 -0.54 -0.16
C ALA A 397 7.74 0.84 -0.82
N ASN A 398 6.64 1.31 -1.41
CA ASN A 398 6.61 2.57 -2.17
C ASN A 398 5.79 3.65 -1.44
N VAL A 399 6.42 4.75 -1.03
CA VAL A 399 5.73 5.89 -0.40
C VAL A 399 5.64 7.04 -1.40
N ASP A 400 4.45 7.22 -1.99
CA ASP A 400 4.13 8.39 -2.82
C ASP A 400 3.57 9.52 -1.96
N THR A 401 4.42 10.52 -1.73
CA THR A 401 4.02 11.75 -1.05
C THR A 401 2.98 12.58 -1.80
N ASN A 402 2.79 12.37 -3.12
CA ASN A 402 1.81 13.09 -3.93
C ASN A 402 1.91 14.65 -3.85
N GLY A 403 3.08 15.17 -3.45
CA GLY A 403 3.32 16.60 -3.19
C GLY A 403 3.17 17.05 -1.73
N TYR A 404 2.56 16.23 -0.86
CA TYR A 404 2.31 16.54 0.55
C TYR A 404 3.52 16.25 1.47
N ALA A 405 3.41 16.70 2.73
CA ALA A 405 4.32 16.27 3.79
C ALA A 405 3.82 14.95 4.40
N VAL A 406 4.67 13.92 4.38
CA VAL A 406 4.42 12.62 5.01
C VAL A 406 5.44 12.44 6.14
N THR A 407 4.99 12.05 7.33
CA THR A 407 5.86 11.72 8.46
C THR A 407 5.57 10.30 8.93
N LEU A 408 6.57 9.43 8.81
CA LEU A 408 6.57 8.11 9.43
C LEU A 408 7.39 8.22 10.71
N ALA A 409 6.68 8.34 11.84
CA ALA A 409 7.27 8.49 13.15
C ALA A 409 7.52 7.14 13.85
N GLY A 410 6.77 6.09 13.47
CA GLY A 410 7.11 4.71 13.83
C GLY A 410 8.43 4.26 13.19
N TRP A 411 9.09 3.26 13.78
CA TRP A 411 10.31 2.69 13.17
C TRP A 411 9.95 1.81 11.96
N LEU A 412 10.79 1.87 10.93
CA LEU A 412 10.74 0.96 9.77
C LEU A 412 11.77 -0.15 9.94
N TYR A 413 11.36 -1.41 9.79
CA TYR A 413 12.18 -2.60 10.07
C TYR A 413 11.88 -3.75 9.09
N GLY A 414 12.80 -4.71 8.93
CA GLY A 414 12.63 -5.85 8.03
C GLY A 414 13.67 -5.92 6.91
N SER A 415 13.45 -6.82 5.94
CA SER A 415 14.38 -7.09 4.84
C SER A 415 14.11 -6.30 3.56
N GLY A 416 12.90 -5.76 3.38
CA GLY A 416 12.51 -4.99 2.21
C GLY A 416 13.17 -3.61 2.15
N GLY A 417 13.25 -3.06 0.94
CA GLY A 417 13.64 -1.68 0.69
C GLY A 417 12.48 -0.69 0.75
N LEU A 418 12.83 0.59 0.60
CA LEU A 418 11.92 1.73 0.63
C LEU A 418 12.17 2.62 -0.60
N ASN A 419 11.14 2.81 -1.43
CA ASN A 419 11.13 3.75 -2.53
C ASN A 419 10.31 4.99 -2.17
N LYS A 420 10.90 6.17 -2.28
CA LYS A 420 10.27 7.46 -2.07
C LYS A 420 9.87 8.07 -3.43
N LEU A 421 8.57 8.27 -3.60
CA LEU A 421 7.92 8.84 -4.79
C LEU A 421 7.22 10.17 -4.46
N GLY A 422 6.79 10.89 -5.50
CA GLY A 422 6.13 12.19 -5.42
C GLY A 422 7.06 13.36 -5.04
N ALA A 423 6.65 14.58 -5.33
CA ALA A 423 7.48 15.77 -5.13
C ALA A 423 7.62 16.22 -3.65
N GLY A 424 6.79 15.69 -2.75
CA GLY A 424 6.75 16.08 -1.35
C GLY A 424 7.89 15.56 -0.49
N THR A 425 7.82 15.85 0.82
CA THR A 425 8.82 15.42 1.81
C THR A 425 8.31 14.23 2.61
N LEU A 426 9.10 13.16 2.67
CA LEU A 426 8.94 12.04 3.59
C LEU A 426 9.91 12.23 4.77
N THR A 427 9.39 12.56 5.95
CA THR A 427 10.17 12.61 7.19
C THR A 427 10.15 11.23 7.85
N LEU A 428 11.34 10.69 8.13
CA LEU A 428 11.53 9.49 8.94
C LEU A 428 12.06 9.93 10.30
N ALA A 429 11.24 9.86 11.35
CA ALA A 429 11.60 10.45 12.65
C ALA A 429 12.32 9.47 13.60
N SER A 430 12.14 8.16 13.39
CA SER A 430 12.70 7.09 14.23
C SER A 430 13.99 6.48 13.69
N ALA A 431 14.68 5.70 14.52
CA ALA A 431 15.83 4.90 14.10
C ALA A 431 15.36 3.66 13.32
N ASN A 432 15.60 3.64 12.00
CA ASN A 432 15.09 2.61 11.11
C ASN A 432 16.11 1.50 10.89
N THR A 433 15.68 0.26 11.08
CA THR A 433 16.52 -0.94 11.11
C THR A 433 16.35 -1.84 9.89
N TYR A 434 15.53 -1.43 8.91
CA TYR A 434 15.39 -2.18 7.66
C TYR A 434 16.70 -2.28 6.88
N THR A 435 16.94 -3.42 6.24
CA THR A 435 18.23 -3.75 5.60
C THR A 435 18.23 -3.63 4.08
N GLY A 436 17.05 -3.61 3.44
CA GLY A 436 16.91 -3.34 2.01
C GLY A 436 17.36 -1.93 1.60
N ASN A 437 17.35 -1.64 0.30
CA ASN A 437 17.83 -0.36 -0.22
C ASN A 437 16.82 0.78 0.02
N THR A 438 17.30 2.02 -0.06
CA THR A 438 16.47 3.23 -0.01
C THR A 438 16.63 3.98 -1.32
N THR A 439 15.58 4.04 -2.14
CA THR A 439 15.59 4.79 -3.40
C THR A 439 14.80 6.08 -3.22
N ILE A 440 15.40 7.22 -3.52
CA ILE A 440 14.74 8.53 -3.51
C ILE A 440 14.56 8.96 -4.96
N SER A 441 13.44 8.56 -5.56
CA SER A 441 13.15 8.83 -6.97
C SER A 441 12.66 10.26 -7.21
N ALA A 442 12.00 10.88 -6.23
CA ALA A 442 11.52 12.26 -6.30
C ALA A 442 11.34 12.91 -4.92
N GLY A 443 11.34 14.25 -4.89
CA GLY A 443 11.11 15.03 -3.68
C GLY A 443 12.23 14.86 -2.66
N THR A 444 11.90 14.76 -1.37
CA THR A 444 12.88 14.66 -0.27
C THR A 444 12.59 13.49 0.67
N ILE A 445 13.59 12.71 1.06
CA ILE A 445 13.56 12.02 2.37
C ILE A 445 14.30 12.91 3.37
N LYS A 446 13.68 13.19 4.52
CA LYS A 446 14.28 13.91 5.64
C LYS A 446 14.44 12.98 6.84
N LEU A 447 15.62 12.97 7.47
CA LEU A 447 15.86 12.26 8.72
C LEU A 447 15.68 13.21 9.91
N GLY A 448 14.91 12.79 10.92
CA GLY A 448 14.84 13.46 12.21
C GLY A 448 16.16 13.36 13.01
N SER A 449 16.27 14.10 14.11
CA SER A 449 17.54 14.29 14.82
C SER A 449 18.18 13.04 15.44
N ALA A 450 17.34 12.04 15.78
CA ALA A 450 17.76 10.72 16.25
C ALA A 450 17.54 9.61 15.20
N ALA A 451 17.09 9.97 13.99
CA ALA A 451 16.79 9.01 12.94
C ALA A 451 18.08 8.50 12.28
N SER A 452 18.03 7.24 11.87
CA SER A 452 19.11 6.57 11.15
C SER A 452 18.51 5.57 10.17
N LEU A 453 19.32 5.14 9.19
CA LEU A 453 18.95 4.14 8.20
C LEU A 453 19.97 3.00 8.24
N ALA A 454 19.52 1.79 8.57
CA ALA A 454 20.32 0.56 8.46
C ALA A 454 20.34 -0.04 7.04
N SER A 455 19.78 0.70 6.06
CA SER A 455 19.63 0.33 4.64
C SER A 455 20.94 -0.13 3.98
N GLY A 456 20.86 -1.01 2.98
CA GLY A 456 22.02 -1.50 2.19
C GLY A 456 22.70 -0.40 1.38
N ALA A 457 21.96 0.18 0.44
CA ALA A 457 22.36 1.33 -0.36
C ALA A 457 21.29 2.43 -0.31
N ILE A 458 21.72 3.69 -0.34
CA ILE A 458 20.88 4.87 -0.51
C ILE A 458 21.14 5.42 -1.91
N ASP A 459 20.12 5.44 -2.76
CA ASP A 459 20.15 5.95 -4.13
C ASP A 459 19.35 7.25 -4.20
N VAL A 460 20.01 8.37 -4.49
CA VAL A 460 19.37 9.69 -4.56
C VAL A 460 19.31 10.12 -6.02
N ALA A 461 18.15 9.98 -6.66
CA ALA A 461 17.98 10.32 -8.08
C ALA A 461 18.20 11.81 -8.35
N ASP A 462 18.46 12.15 -9.60
CA ASP A 462 18.67 13.54 -10.04
C ASP A 462 17.46 14.41 -9.69
N GLY A 463 17.71 15.57 -9.06
CA GLY A 463 16.66 16.45 -8.56
C GLY A 463 15.97 16.01 -7.25
N ALA A 464 16.22 14.79 -6.77
CA ALA A 464 15.79 14.36 -5.44
C ALA A 464 16.77 14.78 -4.33
N THR A 465 16.30 14.79 -3.08
CA THR A 465 17.09 15.20 -1.91
C THR A 465 17.05 14.16 -0.78
N PHE A 466 18.22 13.87 -0.20
CA PHE A 466 18.38 13.21 1.09
C PHE A 466 18.79 14.27 2.13
N ASP A 467 17.85 14.69 2.97
CA ASP A 467 18.05 15.74 3.97
C ASP A 467 18.37 15.11 5.34
N VAL A 468 19.62 15.30 5.77
CA VAL A 468 20.16 14.86 7.05
C VAL A 468 20.61 16.05 7.91
N SER A 469 20.14 17.26 7.59
CA SER A 469 20.55 18.49 8.27
C SER A 469 20.21 18.54 9.76
N GLU A 470 19.19 17.79 10.20
CA GLU A 470 18.80 17.68 11.61
C GLU A 470 19.53 16.57 12.37
N VAL A 471 20.21 15.64 11.68
CA VAL A 471 20.90 14.50 12.32
C VAL A 471 22.05 15.01 13.19
N SER A 472 21.98 14.74 14.49
CA SER A 472 22.96 15.25 15.46
C SER A 472 24.37 14.73 15.18
N GLY A 473 25.33 15.63 14.94
CA GLY A 473 26.70 15.30 14.55
C GLY A 473 26.89 14.96 13.06
N GLY A 474 25.82 14.99 12.26
CA GLY A 474 25.83 14.62 10.84
C GLY A 474 25.60 13.12 10.60
N TYR A 475 25.18 12.78 9.38
CA TYR A 475 24.91 11.40 8.99
C TYR A 475 26.20 10.60 8.77
N ASN A 476 26.31 9.43 9.40
CA ASN A 476 27.44 8.52 9.23
C ASN A 476 27.03 7.30 8.39
N LEU A 477 27.42 7.28 7.12
CA LEU A 477 27.26 6.12 6.25
C LEU A 477 28.26 5.03 6.70
N ALA A 478 27.77 4.00 7.38
CA ALA A 478 28.59 2.95 7.96
C ALA A 478 29.36 2.11 6.91
N ALA A 479 30.42 1.42 7.36
CA ALA A 479 31.18 0.51 6.51
C ALA A 479 30.28 -0.61 5.93
N GLY A 480 30.48 -0.94 4.66
CA GLY A 480 29.64 -1.91 3.93
C GLY A 480 28.30 -1.37 3.43
N LYS A 481 28.02 -0.08 3.62
CA LYS A 481 26.87 0.63 3.04
C LYS A 481 27.28 1.50 1.86
N THR A 482 26.34 1.82 0.96
CA THR A 482 26.60 2.66 -0.22
C THR A 482 25.68 3.88 -0.25
N LEU A 483 26.22 5.04 -0.63
CA LEU A 483 25.48 6.22 -1.08
C LEU A 483 25.76 6.41 -2.57
N LYS A 484 24.73 6.58 -3.40
CA LYS A 484 24.86 6.81 -4.84
C LYS A 484 23.78 7.76 -5.40
N GLY A 485 23.80 7.98 -6.73
CA GLY A 485 22.85 8.83 -7.46
C GLY A 485 23.36 10.26 -7.65
N GLY A 486 22.75 11.04 -8.56
CA GLY A 486 23.14 12.44 -8.85
C GLY A 486 22.29 13.50 -8.12
N GLY A 487 21.49 13.10 -7.14
CA GLY A 487 20.71 14.01 -6.32
C GLY A 487 21.51 14.83 -5.31
N THR A 488 20.81 15.47 -4.38
CA THR A 488 21.40 16.31 -3.33
C THR A 488 21.39 15.61 -1.97
N VAL A 489 22.48 15.65 -1.24
CA VAL A 489 22.55 15.34 0.19
C VAL A 489 22.66 16.65 0.96
N ARG A 490 21.66 16.99 1.78
CA ARG A 490 21.67 18.21 2.60
C ARG A 490 22.08 17.89 4.02
N GLY A 491 23.01 18.66 4.58
CA GLY A 491 23.56 18.44 5.92
C GLY A 491 24.89 17.69 5.91
N ASN A 492 25.52 17.65 7.08
CA ASN A 492 26.87 17.10 7.24
C ASN A 492 26.88 15.58 7.07
N VAL A 493 27.85 15.05 6.33
CA VAL A 493 27.97 13.61 6.04
C VAL A 493 29.39 13.09 6.24
N THR A 494 29.50 11.97 6.96
CA THR A 494 30.71 11.15 7.04
C THR A 494 30.49 9.86 6.26
N ILE A 495 31.33 9.62 5.25
CA ILE A 495 31.35 8.39 4.45
C ILE A 495 32.35 7.43 5.09
N GLY A 496 31.88 6.45 5.86
CA GLY A 496 32.64 5.28 6.29
C GLY A 496 32.50 4.08 5.35
N GLY A 497 31.39 4.00 4.61
CA GLY A 497 31.11 3.04 3.55
C GLY A 497 31.63 3.46 2.18
N VAL A 498 30.83 3.22 1.14
CA VAL A 498 31.09 3.59 -0.25
C VAL A 498 30.26 4.80 -0.64
N HIS A 499 30.85 5.79 -1.28
CA HIS A 499 30.16 6.85 -2.00
C HIS A 499 30.45 6.67 -3.48
N ALA A 500 29.41 6.52 -4.30
CA ALA A 500 29.49 6.30 -5.74
C ALA A 500 28.54 7.32 -6.42
N PRO A 501 28.95 8.58 -6.58
CA PRO A 501 28.10 9.63 -7.16
C PRO A 501 27.52 9.21 -8.52
N GLY A 502 26.33 9.71 -8.86
CA GLY A 502 25.70 9.41 -10.14
C GLY A 502 24.98 8.04 -10.21
N ASN A 503 24.40 7.78 -11.37
CA ASN A 503 23.79 6.50 -11.73
C ASN A 503 24.26 6.13 -13.15
N SER A 504 25.51 5.65 -13.22
CA SER A 504 26.50 6.04 -14.24
C SER A 504 26.97 7.49 -14.09
N THR A 505 27.85 8.00 -14.95
CA THR A 505 28.56 9.27 -14.76
C THR A 505 27.62 10.41 -14.36
N GLY A 506 27.82 11.00 -13.18
CA GLY A 506 26.92 12.03 -12.63
C GLY A 506 27.57 13.01 -11.66
N ILE A 507 26.79 13.97 -11.16
CA ILE A 507 27.23 14.90 -10.10
C ILE A 507 26.35 14.69 -8.88
N GLN A 508 26.89 14.22 -7.76
CA GLN A 508 26.16 14.21 -6.49
C GLN A 508 26.49 15.47 -5.70
N THR A 509 25.45 16.21 -5.31
CA THR A 509 25.60 17.49 -4.59
C THR A 509 25.57 17.27 -3.08
N VAL A 510 26.42 17.99 -2.33
CA VAL A 510 26.46 17.97 -0.86
C VAL A 510 26.32 19.40 -0.32
N GLU A 511 25.20 19.70 0.32
CA GLU A 511 24.93 20.96 1.03
C GLU A 511 25.30 20.83 2.51
N GLY A 512 26.57 20.53 2.81
CA GLY A 512 27.08 20.28 4.16
C GLY A 512 28.55 19.86 4.20
N ASP A 513 29.11 19.73 5.41
CA ASP A 513 30.48 19.25 5.58
C ASP A 513 30.60 17.78 5.10
N TYR A 514 31.56 17.52 4.20
CA TYR A 514 31.80 16.21 3.58
C TYR A 514 33.09 15.57 4.11
N ASN A 515 32.97 14.43 4.80
CA ASN A 515 34.10 13.72 5.40
C ASN A 515 34.24 12.29 4.83
N MET A 516 35.18 12.10 3.91
CA MET A 516 35.43 10.84 3.21
C MET A 516 36.45 9.98 3.96
N LEU A 517 35.99 8.98 4.72
CA LEU A 517 36.83 8.02 5.45
C LEU A 517 36.90 6.63 4.78
N GLY A 518 35.84 6.22 4.08
CA GLY A 518 35.67 4.93 3.40
C GLY A 518 36.16 4.91 1.95
N GLU A 519 35.34 4.48 1.01
CA GLU A 519 35.64 4.43 -0.43
C GLU A 519 34.85 5.52 -1.18
N LEU A 520 35.50 6.26 -2.08
CA LEU A 520 34.85 7.08 -3.10
C LEU A 520 35.10 6.38 -4.44
N GLN A 521 34.04 5.88 -5.06
CA GLN A 521 34.05 5.31 -6.40
C GLN A 521 33.71 6.41 -7.41
N ILE A 522 34.46 6.43 -8.51
CA ILE A 522 34.34 7.41 -9.58
C ILE A 522 34.39 6.67 -10.90
N GLU A 523 33.29 6.68 -11.65
CA GLU A 523 33.23 6.30 -13.04
C GLU A 523 33.97 7.32 -13.93
N LEU A 524 34.74 6.82 -14.90
CA LEU A 524 35.51 7.60 -15.88
C LEU A 524 35.20 7.12 -17.30
N ALA A 525 34.35 7.88 -18.01
CA ALA A 525 34.01 7.69 -19.43
C ALA A 525 34.56 8.81 -20.34
N GLY A 526 34.92 9.97 -19.78
CA GLY A 526 35.35 11.17 -20.48
C GLY A 526 35.86 12.28 -19.56
N THR A 527 35.89 13.52 -20.05
CA THR A 527 36.58 14.65 -19.39
C THR A 527 35.65 15.73 -18.83
N THR A 528 34.34 15.64 -19.09
CA THR A 528 33.31 16.57 -18.59
C THR A 528 32.78 16.11 -17.24
N PRO A 529 32.69 16.98 -16.20
CA PRO A 529 32.05 16.62 -14.94
C PRO A 529 30.57 16.28 -15.17
N GLY A 530 30.06 15.25 -14.49
CA GLY A 530 28.71 14.76 -14.73
C GLY A 530 28.68 13.86 -15.97
N SER A 531 28.61 14.42 -17.18
CA SER A 531 28.39 13.64 -18.41
C SER A 531 29.58 12.84 -18.93
N GLY A 532 30.64 12.68 -18.14
CA GLY A 532 31.87 12.01 -18.54
C GLY A 532 32.69 11.49 -17.36
N TYR A 533 32.52 12.06 -16.17
CA TYR A 533 33.06 11.47 -14.95
C TYR A 533 32.25 11.87 -13.72
N ASP A 534 32.28 11.01 -12.69
CA ASP A 534 31.59 11.28 -11.42
C ASP A 534 32.21 12.42 -10.62
N GLN A 535 31.36 13.31 -10.12
CA GLN A 535 31.78 14.43 -9.29
C GLN A 535 31.00 14.51 -7.98
N VAL A 536 31.71 14.65 -6.87
CA VAL A 536 31.14 15.19 -5.63
C VAL A 536 31.24 16.72 -5.66
N LEU A 537 30.11 17.40 -5.62
CA LEU A 537 30.04 18.86 -5.61
C LEU A 537 29.56 19.38 -4.25
N LEU A 538 30.42 20.07 -3.50
CA LEU A 538 29.99 20.87 -2.35
C LEU A 538 29.54 22.25 -2.84
N SER A 539 28.29 22.58 -2.59
CA SER A 539 27.64 23.84 -2.99
C SER A 539 26.61 24.27 -1.93
N GLY A 540 25.94 25.41 -2.16
CA GLY A 540 25.02 26.03 -1.19
C GLY A 540 25.60 27.29 -0.54
N SER A 541 24.89 27.84 0.44
CA SER A 541 25.21 29.13 1.06
C SER A 541 26.14 29.06 2.28
N GLY A 542 26.39 27.87 2.83
CA GLY A 542 27.26 27.67 3.98
C GLY A 542 28.74 27.50 3.60
N ASP A 543 29.64 27.69 4.56
CA ASP A 543 31.10 27.51 4.37
C ASP A 543 31.51 26.04 4.59
N TYR A 544 31.05 25.15 3.71
CA TYR A 544 31.17 23.70 3.89
C TYR A 544 32.58 23.14 3.66
N ASN A 545 33.06 22.35 4.60
CA ASN A 545 34.40 21.75 4.58
C ASN A 545 34.40 20.39 3.89
N ALA A 546 35.47 20.08 3.17
CA ALA A 546 35.70 18.75 2.60
C ALA A 546 36.96 18.13 3.21
N THR A 547 36.85 16.95 3.81
CA THR A 547 37.97 16.22 4.42
C THR A 547 38.15 14.88 3.73
N LEU A 548 39.33 14.67 3.13
CA LEU A 548 39.65 13.42 2.43
C LEU A 548 40.59 12.55 3.28
N GLY A 549 40.18 11.32 3.57
CA GLY A 549 40.94 10.37 4.39
C GLY A 549 40.83 8.90 3.95
N GLY A 550 39.99 8.57 2.97
CA GLY A 550 39.70 7.20 2.56
C GLY A 550 40.45 6.69 1.31
N THR A 551 39.86 5.70 0.66
CA THR A 551 40.27 5.08 -0.61
C THR A 551 39.54 5.74 -1.77
N LEU A 552 40.27 6.11 -2.83
CA LEU A 552 39.68 6.48 -4.12
C LEU A 552 39.74 5.27 -5.05
N SER A 553 38.59 4.88 -5.60
CA SER A 553 38.47 3.86 -6.64
C SER A 553 38.07 4.53 -7.95
N LEU A 554 38.73 4.15 -9.04
CA LEU A 554 38.43 4.61 -10.38
C LEU A 554 37.96 3.44 -11.23
N ASP A 555 36.77 3.56 -11.78
CA ASP A 555 36.13 2.55 -12.60
C ASP A 555 36.11 3.06 -14.06
N TRP A 556 36.85 2.38 -14.94
CA TRP A 556 37.16 2.86 -16.28
C TRP A 556 36.17 2.32 -17.31
N THR A 557 35.31 3.18 -17.84
CA THR A 557 34.21 2.85 -18.74
C THR A 557 34.27 3.64 -20.05
N GLY A 558 35.37 3.45 -20.79
CA GLY A 558 35.50 3.97 -22.16
C GLY A 558 36.31 5.26 -22.32
N PHE A 559 36.90 5.80 -21.25
CA PHE A 559 37.86 6.90 -21.36
C PHE A 559 39.05 6.49 -22.26
N GLY A 560 39.11 7.08 -23.46
CA GLY A 560 40.17 6.82 -24.44
C GLY A 560 41.50 7.48 -24.13
N ASP A 561 42.58 7.01 -24.74
CA ASP A 561 43.93 7.58 -24.58
C ASP A 561 43.98 9.05 -25.06
N SER A 562 43.99 10.01 -24.12
CA SER A 562 44.19 11.42 -24.43
C SER A 562 45.68 11.76 -24.59
N SER A 563 46.06 12.44 -25.67
CA SER A 563 47.44 12.89 -25.93
C SER A 563 47.93 14.02 -25.01
N GLU A 564 47.04 14.63 -24.23
CA GLU A 564 47.31 15.75 -23.31
C GLU A 564 47.22 15.36 -21.82
N GLU A 565 47.89 16.12 -20.94
CA GLU A 565 47.73 15.96 -19.48
C GLU A 565 46.35 16.47 -19.03
N THR A 566 45.35 15.58 -19.04
CA THR A 566 44.00 15.90 -18.57
C THR A 566 43.94 16.00 -17.04
N GLN A 567 43.26 17.02 -16.52
CA GLN A 567 43.05 17.23 -15.08
C GLN A 567 41.56 17.21 -14.71
N LEU A 568 41.13 16.18 -13.96
CA LEU A 568 39.73 16.01 -13.54
C LEU A 568 39.50 16.49 -12.10
N TRP A 569 38.34 17.10 -11.85
CA TRP A 569 37.94 17.63 -10.54
C TRP A 569 36.87 16.74 -9.89
N ILE A 570 37.26 15.55 -9.45
CA ILE A 570 36.34 14.52 -8.88
C ILE A 570 35.68 14.93 -7.56
N VAL A 571 36.30 15.88 -6.85
CA VAL A 571 35.66 16.63 -5.76
C VAL A 571 35.82 18.11 -6.11
N GLN A 572 34.73 18.85 -6.02
CA GLN A 572 34.70 20.29 -6.22
C GLN A 572 34.02 20.92 -5.00
N ASN A 573 34.62 21.99 -4.46
CA ASN A 573 34.00 22.77 -3.40
C ASN A 573 33.94 24.22 -3.87
N ASP A 574 32.71 24.68 -4.14
CA ASP A 574 32.44 26.03 -4.63
C ASP A 574 31.99 26.98 -3.50
N THR A 575 31.97 26.50 -2.24
CA THR A 575 31.76 27.31 -1.03
C THR A 575 33.06 27.93 -0.50
N ASN A 576 33.01 28.76 0.56
CA ASN A 576 34.24 29.29 1.17
C ASN A 576 34.91 28.32 2.17
N GLY A 577 34.33 27.15 2.42
CA GLY A 577 34.88 26.17 3.36
C GLY A 577 36.20 25.55 2.88
N ILE A 578 36.88 24.81 3.78
CA ILE A 578 38.23 24.32 3.49
C ILE A 578 38.26 22.86 3.03
N LEU A 579 39.04 22.59 1.98
CA LEU A 579 39.50 21.24 1.67
C LEU A 579 40.71 20.87 2.53
N THR A 580 40.64 19.72 3.21
CA THR A 580 41.73 19.15 4.02
C THR A 580 41.99 17.67 3.72
N GLY A 581 43.07 17.14 4.32
CA GLY A 581 43.42 15.72 4.24
C GLY A 581 44.22 15.29 2.99
N ARG A 582 44.11 13.99 2.68
CA ARG A 582 44.60 13.30 1.47
C ARG A 582 43.90 11.94 1.34
N VAL A 583 43.63 11.52 0.11
CA VAL A 583 43.34 10.11 -0.22
C VAL A 583 44.50 9.24 0.30
N ARG A 584 44.19 8.12 0.96
CA ARG A 584 45.17 7.19 1.54
C ARG A 584 45.52 6.03 0.62
N GLN A 585 44.60 5.59 -0.22
CA GLN A 585 44.78 4.51 -1.19
C GLN A 585 44.13 4.88 -2.53
N LEU A 586 44.77 4.50 -3.63
CA LEU A 586 44.19 4.55 -4.97
C LEU A 586 43.95 3.12 -5.47
N ARG A 587 42.75 2.84 -5.95
CA ARG A 587 42.37 1.60 -6.62
C ARG A 587 41.94 1.91 -8.05
N GLN A 588 42.26 1.01 -8.97
CA GLN A 588 41.85 1.08 -10.38
C GLN A 588 41.15 -0.23 -10.70
N ARG A 589 39.88 -0.18 -11.09
CA ARG A 589 39.15 -1.35 -11.59
C ARG A 589 39.07 -1.25 -13.11
N LEU A 590 39.52 -2.30 -13.81
CA LEU A 590 39.21 -2.47 -15.22
C LEU A 590 37.87 -3.20 -15.33
N VAL A 591 36.95 -2.65 -16.11
CA VAL A 591 35.86 -3.43 -16.69
C VAL A 591 36.46 -4.35 -17.76
N ALA A 592 36.07 -5.62 -17.78
CA ALA A 592 36.68 -6.61 -18.66
C ALA A 592 36.39 -6.32 -20.14
N GLY A 593 37.42 -6.03 -20.95
CA GLY A 593 37.22 -5.90 -22.41
C GLY A 593 38.38 -5.33 -23.23
N ARG A 594 38.88 -4.13 -22.94
CA ARG A 594 39.82 -3.33 -23.78
C ARG A 594 40.35 -2.10 -22.99
N PRO A 595 41.30 -1.29 -23.54
CA PRO A 595 42.72 -1.54 -23.70
C PRO A 595 43.55 -0.97 -22.50
N ARG A 596 44.75 -0.40 -22.74
CA ARG A 596 45.79 -0.17 -21.71
C ARG A 596 45.51 0.99 -20.75
N ARG A 597 46.11 0.91 -19.55
CA ARG A 597 46.12 1.98 -18.54
C ARG A 597 46.73 3.28 -19.10
N PRO A 598 46.13 4.46 -18.90
CA PRO A 598 46.85 5.72 -19.08
C PRO A 598 48.00 5.84 -18.08
N GLY A 599 48.96 6.70 -18.41
CA GLY A 599 50.13 6.97 -17.57
C GLY A 599 49.79 7.48 -16.17
N VAL A 600 50.71 7.23 -15.23
CA VAL A 600 50.75 7.66 -13.82
C VAL A 600 49.60 8.58 -13.39
N VAL A 601 48.68 8.04 -12.59
CA VAL A 601 47.61 8.82 -11.98
C VAL A 601 48.13 9.55 -10.75
N ASP A 602 48.39 10.86 -10.89
CA ASP A 602 48.89 11.71 -9.81
C ASP A 602 47.77 12.55 -9.17
N LEU A 603 47.70 12.53 -7.83
CA LEU A 603 46.74 13.33 -7.05
C LEU A 603 47.30 14.74 -6.78
N VAL A 604 46.86 15.74 -7.55
CA VAL A 604 47.40 17.10 -7.52
C VAL A 604 46.62 18.02 -6.58
N ARG A 605 47.27 18.46 -5.50
CA ARG A 605 46.77 19.57 -4.67
C ARG A 605 46.75 20.88 -5.48
N GLY A 606 45.57 21.47 -5.66
CA GLY A 606 45.42 22.79 -6.26
C GLY A 606 46.32 23.83 -5.56
N ARG A 607 47.22 24.48 -6.32
CA ARG A 607 48.16 25.46 -5.76
C ARG A 607 47.41 26.68 -5.23
N ARG A 608 47.55 26.99 -3.93
CA ARG A 608 47.09 28.25 -3.30
C ARG A 608 47.65 29.49 -4.03
N ARG A 609 46.98 30.00 -5.06
CA ARG A 609 47.35 31.24 -5.80
C ARG A 609 47.42 32.48 -4.89
N GLY A 610 46.75 32.46 -3.73
CA GLY A 610 46.75 33.56 -2.75
C GLY A 610 48.11 33.94 -2.13
N ARG A 611 49.14 33.06 -2.14
CA ARG A 611 50.45 33.39 -1.54
C ARG A 611 51.32 34.31 -2.41
N ARG A 612 51.17 34.31 -3.75
CA ARG A 612 51.93 35.23 -4.63
C ARG A 612 51.37 36.65 -4.60
N LEU A 613 50.04 36.82 -4.52
CA LEU A 613 49.41 38.13 -4.37
C LEU A 613 49.74 38.78 -3.02
N LYS A 614 49.60 38.08 -1.89
CA LYS A 614 49.96 38.65 -0.56
C LYS A 614 51.44 39.06 -0.44
N ARG A 615 52.37 38.44 -1.18
CA ARG A 615 53.78 38.89 -1.28
C ARG A 615 53.99 40.10 -2.20
N ARG A 616 53.14 40.32 -3.22
CA ARG A 616 53.15 41.57 -4.01
C ARG A 616 52.50 42.72 -3.23
N GLN A 617 51.36 42.50 -2.57
CA GLN A 617 50.70 43.49 -1.72
C GLN A 617 51.64 43.98 -0.59
N ARG A 618 52.21 43.05 0.19
CA ARG A 618 53.19 43.40 1.25
C ARG A 618 54.49 44.06 0.75
N ARG A 619 54.80 44.00 -0.56
CA ARG A 619 55.89 44.79 -1.15
C ARG A 619 55.42 46.20 -1.53
N ALA A 620 54.22 46.34 -2.09
CA ALA A 620 53.59 47.64 -2.38
C ALA A 620 53.31 48.46 -1.10
N ASP A 621 52.86 47.82 -0.03
CA ASP A 621 52.62 48.49 1.25
C ASP A 621 53.94 48.90 1.93
N LYS A 622 55.00 48.09 1.80
CA LYS A 622 56.35 48.47 2.28
C LYS A 622 56.98 49.61 1.49
N SER A 623 56.64 49.78 0.21
CA SER A 623 57.07 50.96 -0.57
C SER A 623 56.24 52.21 -0.26
N ARG A 624 54.96 52.08 0.12
CA ARG A 624 54.16 53.21 0.62
C ARG A 624 54.60 53.67 2.02
N ALA A 625 54.90 52.75 2.93
CA ALA A 625 55.37 53.07 4.27
C ALA A 625 56.76 53.73 4.34
N ARG A 626 57.54 53.73 3.25
CA ARG A 626 58.83 54.43 3.14
C ARG A 626 58.76 55.81 2.48
N ALA A 627 57.56 56.27 2.11
CA ALA A 627 57.35 57.56 1.43
C ALA A 627 56.69 58.63 2.31
N ILE A 628 56.50 58.36 3.61
CA ILE A 628 55.80 59.25 4.56
C ILE A 628 56.74 59.75 5.68
N ASP A 629 57.94 59.17 5.83
CA ASP A 629 58.90 59.47 6.90
C ASP A 629 59.90 60.58 6.53
N ALA A 630 59.45 61.57 5.74
CA ALA A 630 60.27 62.67 5.23
C ALA A 630 59.47 63.98 5.20
N GLY A 631 59.07 64.47 6.38
CA GLY A 631 58.53 65.83 6.51
C GLY A 631 57.57 66.06 7.68
N ALA A 632 58.10 66.34 8.88
CA ALA A 632 57.57 67.35 9.80
C ALA A 632 58.52 67.55 11.00
N HIS A 633 59.08 68.76 11.12
CA HIS A 633 59.92 69.19 12.24
C HIS A 633 59.09 70.03 13.23
N ARG A 634 59.35 69.88 14.54
CA ARG A 634 58.92 70.77 15.66
C ARG A 634 57.40 70.69 15.99
N HIS A 635 56.91 70.86 17.24
CA HIS A 635 57.41 71.63 18.39
C HIS A 635 57.34 70.88 19.75
N ARG A 636 57.91 71.49 20.81
CA ARG A 636 58.07 70.98 22.20
C ARG A 636 56.82 71.20 23.09
N GLY A 637 56.66 70.39 24.16
CA GLY A 637 55.80 70.69 25.32
C GLY A 637 55.92 69.68 26.48
N HIS A 638 56.08 70.16 27.72
CA HIS A 638 56.35 69.47 29.00
C HIS A 638 55.31 68.40 29.46
N ARG A 639 55.43 67.58 30.54
CA ARG A 639 56.48 67.01 31.44
C ARG A 639 55.82 66.67 32.83
N SER A 640 55.58 65.40 33.20
CA SER A 640 55.42 64.83 34.58
C SER A 640 54.81 63.40 34.49
N VAL A 641 55.40 62.26 34.88
CA VAL A 641 56.01 61.78 36.16
C VAL A 641 54.99 61.55 37.30
N GLY A 642 54.69 60.28 37.63
CA GLY A 642 53.88 59.84 38.78
C GLY A 642 53.44 58.35 38.67
N PRO A 643 53.44 57.51 39.73
CA PRO A 643 53.49 56.02 39.58
C PRO A 643 52.21 55.22 39.92
N ARG A 644 52.20 53.92 39.54
CA ARG A 644 51.28 52.86 40.03
C ARG A 644 51.75 52.29 41.39
N PRO A 645 50.86 51.74 42.24
CA PRO A 645 50.69 50.26 42.33
C PRO A 645 49.22 49.80 42.66
N ALA A 646 48.67 48.74 42.06
CA ALA A 646 48.62 47.33 42.54
C ALA A 646 47.18 46.89 42.97
N PRO A 647 46.84 45.58 43.09
CA PRO A 647 45.50 45.07 42.76
C PRO A 647 44.72 44.39 43.92
N ALA A 648 43.51 43.91 43.62
CA ALA A 648 42.73 43.01 44.48
C ALA A 648 42.25 41.76 43.73
N GLU A 649 42.51 40.59 44.34
CA GLU A 649 41.86 39.28 44.11
C GLU A 649 40.79 39.10 45.22
N PRO A 650 39.83 38.14 45.18
CA PRO A 650 40.19 36.72 45.38
C PRO A 650 39.25 35.60 44.82
N ARG A 651 39.87 34.42 44.60
CA ARG A 651 39.45 33.05 44.98
C ARG A 651 38.03 32.50 44.70
N GLY A 652 38.01 31.24 44.24
CA GLY A 652 36.84 30.35 44.32
C GLY A 652 37.08 28.95 43.77
N ALA A 653 37.91 28.13 44.43
CA ALA A 653 38.15 26.73 44.06
C ALA A 653 37.63 25.77 45.14
N VAL A 654 36.83 24.78 44.74
CA VAL A 654 36.39 23.67 45.59
C VAL A 654 36.80 22.35 44.93
N MET A 655 37.46 21.50 45.70
CA MET A 655 37.90 20.16 45.29
C MET A 655 37.14 19.13 46.14
N LEU A 656 36.56 18.11 45.52
CA LEU A 656 36.12 16.90 46.24
C LEU A 656 36.51 15.61 45.49
N ARG A 657 36.80 14.60 46.29
CA ARG A 657 37.69 13.45 46.03
C ARG A 657 36.89 12.14 45.93
N ARG A 658 37.59 11.08 45.45
CA ARG A 658 37.40 9.62 45.74
C ARG A 658 36.19 8.90 45.06
N GLN A 659 36.17 7.56 44.81
CA GLN A 659 37.19 6.47 44.91
C GLN A 659 36.93 5.34 43.85
N TYR A 660 38.00 4.75 43.30
CA TYR A 660 38.24 3.32 42.93
C TYR A 660 37.13 2.38 42.37
N GLY A 661 37.51 1.64 41.31
CA GLY A 661 36.88 0.35 40.90
C GLY A 661 37.82 -0.49 40.01
N ARG A 662 37.89 -1.82 40.28
CA ARG A 662 38.79 -2.86 39.71
C ARG A 662 38.51 -3.17 38.20
N GLN A 663 39.19 -4.05 37.45
CA GLN A 663 40.05 -5.22 37.78
C GLN A 663 40.96 -5.68 36.61
N ILE A 664 41.84 -6.65 36.90
CA ILE A 664 42.79 -7.35 36.02
C ILE A 664 42.11 -8.45 35.18
N GLY A 665 42.54 -8.77 33.94
CA GLY A 665 42.11 -10.05 33.32
C GLY A 665 42.45 -10.39 31.85
N ARG A 666 43.64 -10.96 31.63
CA ARG A 666 43.98 -12.05 30.66
C ARG A 666 43.73 -11.93 29.15
N CYS A 667 44.80 -12.26 28.41
CA CYS A 667 44.80 -12.66 27.00
C CYS A 667 44.11 -14.02 26.77
N PHE A 668 43.48 -14.21 25.61
CA PHE A 668 43.23 -15.53 25.02
C PHE A 668 43.40 -15.48 23.49
N ARG A 669 44.14 -16.44 22.92
CA ARG A 669 44.03 -16.85 21.52
C ARG A 669 42.98 -17.98 21.43
N PRO A 670 42.44 -18.25 20.25
CA PRO A 670 42.79 -19.55 19.68
C PRO A 670 43.20 -19.49 18.20
N ALA A 671 43.94 -20.51 17.78
CA ALA A 671 44.18 -20.81 16.37
C ALA A 671 43.31 -22.01 15.97
N TRP A 672 42.81 -22.03 14.73
CA TRP A 672 42.29 -23.22 14.06
C TRP A 672 42.97 -23.37 12.70
N LYS A 673 43.06 -24.62 12.21
CA LYS A 673 44.03 -25.07 11.19
C LYS A 673 43.36 -26.15 10.31
N LEU A 674 43.86 -26.33 9.08
CA LEU A 674 43.45 -27.34 8.06
C LEU A 674 42.07 -27.06 7.41
N THR A 675 41.78 -27.44 6.14
CA THR A 675 42.49 -28.38 5.24
C THR A 675 42.37 -28.04 3.73
N SER A 676 43.47 -28.26 2.99
CA SER A 676 43.58 -28.82 1.61
C SER A 676 42.54 -28.53 0.50
N ASN A 677 43.01 -28.07 -0.67
CA ASN A 677 43.44 -28.99 -1.76
C ASN A 677 44.12 -28.25 -2.92
N VAL A 678 45.13 -28.90 -3.52
CA VAL A 678 45.84 -28.47 -4.74
C VAL A 678 45.62 -29.54 -5.79
N ASN A 679 45.28 -29.17 -7.03
CA ASN A 679 45.30 -30.08 -8.17
C ASN A 679 46.14 -29.50 -9.32
N PHE A 680 47.02 -30.33 -9.85
CA PHE A 680 47.87 -30.05 -11.01
C PHE A 680 47.13 -30.39 -12.32
N ALA A 681 47.55 -29.75 -13.41
CA ALA A 681 47.08 -30.04 -14.78
C ALA A 681 47.82 -31.24 -15.42
N PRO A 682 47.29 -31.75 -16.55
CA PRO A 682 48.15 -32.22 -17.63
C PRO A 682 47.65 -31.83 -19.05
N GLY A 683 48.52 -31.91 -20.07
CA GLY A 683 48.06 -32.19 -21.46
C GLY A 683 48.58 -31.31 -22.62
N LEU A 684 49.85 -31.49 -22.99
CA LEU A 684 50.52 -31.16 -24.28
C LEU A 684 49.80 -31.73 -25.55
N PRO A 685 50.12 -31.35 -26.82
CA PRO A 685 51.45 -31.07 -27.42
C PRO A 685 51.57 -29.80 -28.31
N ARG A 686 52.73 -29.13 -28.45
CA ARG A 686 54.02 -29.50 -29.11
C ARG A 686 53.97 -29.62 -30.66
N ALA A 687 54.54 -28.63 -31.34
CA ALA A 687 55.12 -28.74 -32.69
C ALA A 687 56.38 -27.86 -32.78
N ASN A 688 57.45 -28.37 -33.37
CA ASN A 688 58.74 -27.67 -33.56
C ASN A 688 58.85 -27.15 -35.00
N ALA A 689 59.56 -26.03 -35.23
CA ALA A 689 60.57 -25.92 -36.29
C ALA A 689 61.45 -24.66 -36.14
N HIS A 690 62.74 -24.84 -36.37
CA HIS A 690 63.85 -23.87 -36.28
C HIS A 690 63.80 -22.72 -37.32
N GLY A 691 64.54 -21.63 -37.06
CA GLY A 691 64.62 -20.52 -38.03
C GLY A 691 65.63 -19.38 -37.83
N LEU A 692 66.86 -19.67 -37.36
CA LEU A 692 68.06 -18.79 -37.49
C LEU A 692 68.08 -17.40 -36.82
N ALA A 693 69.29 -16.89 -36.57
CA ALA A 693 69.57 -15.62 -35.89
C ALA A 693 70.07 -14.54 -36.88
N HIS A 694 69.90 -13.25 -36.55
CA HIS A 694 70.96 -12.23 -36.53
C HIS A 694 70.40 -10.81 -36.20
N GLY A 695 71.17 -10.02 -35.43
CA GLY A 695 71.12 -8.55 -35.46
C GLY A 695 70.20 -7.82 -34.47
N GLU A 696 70.74 -7.40 -33.31
CA GLU A 696 70.38 -6.06 -32.79
C GLU A 696 70.91 -5.00 -33.78
N PRO A 697 70.25 -3.84 -33.87
CA PRO A 697 70.98 -2.66 -33.45
C PRO A 697 70.25 -1.88 -32.35
N ARG A 698 70.99 -1.57 -31.29
CA ARG A 698 70.57 -0.60 -30.29
C ARG A 698 70.54 0.80 -30.90
N GLY A 699 69.47 1.54 -30.64
CA GLY A 699 69.55 3.00 -30.55
C GLY A 699 68.44 3.78 -31.25
N GLN A 700 67.35 4.04 -30.53
CA GLN A 700 67.13 5.39 -30.00
C GLN A 700 66.39 5.29 -28.65
N ARG A 701 66.96 5.89 -27.59
CA ARG A 701 66.21 6.19 -26.37
C ARG A 701 65.47 7.51 -26.58
N GLU A 702 64.34 7.47 -27.26
CA GLU A 702 63.39 8.57 -27.11
C GLU A 702 63.02 8.69 -25.62
N ARG A 703 63.27 9.87 -25.04
CA ARG A 703 62.75 10.21 -23.72
C ARG A 703 61.26 10.52 -23.84
N GLY A 704 60.47 9.49 -24.13
CA GLY A 704 59.01 9.54 -24.08
C GLY A 704 58.58 10.05 -22.71
N SER A 705 58.12 11.30 -22.68
CA SER A 705 57.49 11.92 -21.52
C SER A 705 56.26 11.08 -21.17
N LYS A 706 56.32 10.29 -20.10
CA LYS A 706 55.15 9.57 -19.56
C LYS A 706 54.18 10.60 -18.97
N ARG A 707 53.32 11.16 -19.83
CA ARG A 707 52.22 12.04 -19.46
C ARG A 707 51.07 11.17 -18.95
N GLY A 708 50.35 11.65 -17.93
CA GLY A 708 49.39 10.85 -17.19
C GLY A 708 48.19 11.67 -16.74
N LEU A 709 47.10 10.97 -16.41
CA LEU A 709 45.88 11.60 -15.91
C LEU A 709 46.14 12.21 -14.53
N ARG A 710 45.73 13.46 -14.30
CA ARG A 710 45.87 14.10 -12.99
C ARG A 710 44.52 14.28 -12.33
N LEU A 711 44.36 13.70 -11.16
CA LEU A 711 43.16 13.87 -10.35
C LEU A 711 43.40 15.02 -9.38
N ALA A 712 42.49 15.99 -9.33
CA ALA A 712 42.68 17.21 -8.57
C ALA A 712 41.40 17.62 -7.84
N VAL A 713 41.53 18.59 -6.92
CA VAL A 713 40.40 19.16 -6.17
C VAL A 713 40.41 20.68 -6.30
N LYS A 714 39.29 21.23 -6.76
CA LYS A 714 39.17 22.62 -7.23
C LYS A 714 38.97 23.57 -6.05
N TRP A 715 39.28 24.85 -6.29
CA TRP A 715 39.10 25.93 -5.32
C TRP A 715 38.22 27.02 -5.94
N PRO A 716 37.44 27.76 -5.12
CA PRO A 716 36.70 28.92 -5.60
C PRO A 716 37.64 29.96 -6.21
N SER A 717 37.19 30.56 -7.31
CA SER A 717 37.76 31.84 -7.77
C SER A 717 37.13 32.93 -6.92
N ALA A 718 37.90 33.54 -6.02
CA ALA A 718 37.42 34.59 -5.13
C ALA A 718 36.81 35.76 -5.93
N VAL A 719 35.48 35.86 -5.95
CA VAL A 719 34.76 36.99 -6.52
C VAL A 719 35.01 38.21 -5.63
N LEU A 720 35.90 39.09 -6.10
CA LEU A 720 36.20 40.35 -5.44
C LEU A 720 35.02 41.33 -5.58
N ARG A 721 33.96 41.14 -4.78
CA ARG A 721 32.99 42.21 -4.51
C ARG A 721 33.73 43.36 -3.82
N ARG A 722 34.05 44.41 -4.57
CA ARG A 722 34.58 45.67 -4.03
C ARG A 722 33.47 46.41 -3.26
N SER A 723 33.33 46.13 -1.96
CA SER A 723 32.60 47.01 -1.06
C SER A 723 33.38 48.33 -0.89
N ARG A 724 32.89 49.42 -1.48
CA ARG A 724 33.31 50.77 -1.12
C ARG A 724 32.63 51.16 0.19
N ALA A 725 33.24 50.84 1.33
CA ALA A 725 32.91 51.52 2.58
C ALA A 725 33.56 52.92 2.55
N ARG A 726 32.74 53.97 2.67
CA ARG A 726 33.23 55.33 2.94
C ARG A 726 33.75 55.38 4.38
N ALA A 727 34.90 56.03 4.58
CA ALA A 727 35.33 56.40 5.93
C ALA A 727 34.51 57.60 6.44
N LEU A 728 34.31 57.64 7.75
CA LEU A 728 33.84 58.79 8.51
C LEU A 728 34.54 58.72 9.88
N CYS A 729 35.04 59.85 10.35
CA CYS A 729 36.11 60.01 11.35
C CYS A 729 37.49 59.54 10.86
#